data_AF-A0A521UU23-F1
#
_entry.id   AF-A0A521UU23-F1
#
_cell.length_a   1.000
_cell.length_b   1.000
_cell.length_c   1.000
_cell.angle_alpha   90.00
_cell.angle_beta   90.00
_cell.angle_gamma   90.00
#
_symmetry.space_group_name_H-M   'P 1'
#
loop_
_entity.id
_entity.type
_entity.pdbx_description
1 polymer ?
#
loop_
_entity_poly.entity_id
_entity_poly.type
_entity_poly.pdbx_seq_one_letter_code
_entity_poly.pdbx_strand_id
1 'polypeptide(L)'
;MNLVRFTILILALIFVGLIVGPFATTDAAGPDDTADIVVEARQFSYQPSIIRVKKGQRVRITLRAMDLTHGLHVDDYGQEVVSTPGQPQQLEFVADKSGRFPLRCSQTCGPLHPFMVGSLIVEPNLPFGTSVALAALLSLGYLGFLWTRREPPLAPLSGGSVDLAAPKASLPSTLRKEITGGVRIDFLKLPVLGAFLRWRGFQFALMLPLLFFMMLALVAGLRGSPVGNSNLGIVFVWILWWALLIILLIPFGGRVWCAMCPLPGPGEWLQRLSFVRRREGASFSLGKAWPAKLRNIWLQNGAFLLIALFSAIVLTTPWATVAVLVTFAALSLGLALIFQGRAFCRYVCPLGGFIGLCSMVAPLAVRVKDREVCRAHKGKECIKGSAAGYGCPWFEYPGTMHRNAYCGLCMECVKTCPKGNIAAGLQPFGRDLVVDRGHADEAYRTFIALGSAALYSAVMLGPWGWLRSLAGNPLASGFALYAIILLGTCLILVPGLFLVTAWLARLASGTSTVSVARLWRNFSYGLVPLGLTVWIAFSLSVVLASGYRLIPTLSDPLGHGWNLFGTAGFEGGPVLMNLLPYIQTTVLLIGLVWSIKTCWQLACRMFIRRDEAWRALGPVTLFLFGATATFLWLYLG
;
A
#
# COMPACT_ATOMS: atom_id res chain seq x y z
N MET A 1 18.66 -10.77 -25.19
CA MET A 1 19.42 -11.02 -23.95
C MET A 1 18.45 -11.49 -22.87
N ASN A 2 18.46 -12.79 -22.55
CA ASN A 2 17.40 -13.49 -21.80
C ASN A 2 17.25 -12.98 -20.35
N LEU A 3 16.03 -13.08 -19.80
CA LEU A 3 15.69 -12.75 -18.40
C LEU A 3 16.72 -13.33 -17.42
N VAL A 4 17.23 -14.52 -17.71
CA VAL A 4 18.31 -15.22 -16.99
C VAL A 4 19.60 -14.39 -16.87
N ARG A 5 20.06 -13.71 -17.93
CA ARG A 5 21.28 -12.89 -17.87
C ARG A 5 21.08 -11.59 -17.07
N PHE A 6 19.87 -11.04 -17.05
CA PHE A 6 19.54 -9.88 -16.22
C PHE A 6 19.39 -10.28 -14.74
N THR A 7 18.81 -11.45 -14.46
CA THR A 7 18.80 -12.04 -13.13
C THR A 7 20.21 -12.35 -12.64
N ILE A 8 21.08 -12.90 -13.50
CA ILE A 8 22.51 -13.12 -13.18
C ILE A 8 23.24 -11.80 -12.95
N LEU A 9 22.97 -10.75 -13.73
CA LEU A 9 23.57 -9.43 -13.52
C LEU A 9 23.08 -8.78 -12.21
N ILE A 10 21.79 -8.91 -11.87
CA ILE A 10 21.24 -8.45 -10.59
C ILE A 10 21.83 -9.25 -9.43
N LEU A 11 21.91 -10.57 -9.54
CA LEU A 11 22.53 -11.42 -8.52
C LEU A 11 24.02 -11.11 -8.38
N ALA A 12 24.72 -10.83 -9.49
CA ALA A 12 26.13 -10.41 -9.48
C ALA A 12 26.30 -9.00 -8.89
N LEU A 13 25.38 -8.06 -9.12
CA LEU A 13 25.42 -6.71 -8.52
C LEU A 13 25.01 -6.73 -7.03
N ILE A 14 24.10 -7.62 -6.63
CA ILE A 14 23.78 -7.92 -5.22
C ILE A 14 25.02 -8.55 -4.55
N PHE A 15 25.68 -9.49 -5.22
CA PHE A 15 26.92 -10.12 -4.76
C PHE A 15 28.08 -9.12 -4.68
N VAL A 16 28.22 -8.21 -5.64
CA VAL A 16 29.19 -7.10 -5.59
C VAL A 16 28.83 -6.10 -4.49
N GLY A 17 27.55 -5.80 -4.24
CA GLY A 17 27.12 -4.98 -3.10
C GLY A 17 27.37 -5.64 -1.74
N LEU A 18 27.32 -6.98 -1.68
CA LEU A 18 27.74 -7.78 -0.52
C LEU A 18 29.26 -7.81 -0.32
N ILE A 19 30.04 -7.66 -1.41
CA ILE A 19 31.52 -7.76 -1.38
C ILE A 19 32.22 -6.39 -1.28
N VAL A 20 31.59 -5.30 -1.72
CA VAL A 20 32.17 -3.93 -1.66
C VAL A 20 31.89 -3.26 -0.29
N GLY A 21 31.23 -3.96 0.63
CA GLY A 21 30.93 -3.51 2.00
C GLY A 21 32.10 -3.37 3.00
N PRO A 22 33.33 -3.90 2.82
CA PRO A 22 34.37 -3.75 3.82
C PRO A 22 35.62 -3.03 3.28
N PHE A 23 35.49 -1.79 2.81
CA PHE A 23 36.66 -0.90 2.64
C PHE A 23 36.43 0.53 3.16
N ALA A 24 35.58 0.66 4.18
CA ALA A 24 35.65 1.82 5.07
C ALA A 24 36.37 1.38 6.35
N THR A 25 37.70 1.51 6.36
CA THR A 25 38.48 1.46 7.60
C THR A 25 37.99 2.61 8.47
N THR A 26 37.17 2.28 9.46
CA THR A 26 36.79 3.20 10.52
C THR A 26 37.48 2.70 11.77
N ASP A 27 38.20 3.60 12.44
CA ASP A 27 38.87 3.31 13.70
C ASP A 27 37.87 2.70 14.68
N ALA A 28 38.05 1.41 14.98
CA ALA A 28 37.31 0.78 16.06
C ALA A 28 37.65 1.52 17.35
N ALA A 29 36.63 1.93 18.11
CA ALA A 29 36.86 2.53 19.41
C ALA A 29 37.59 1.51 20.31
N GLY A 30 38.62 1.96 21.03
CA GLY A 30 39.34 1.10 21.97
C GLY A 30 38.44 0.67 23.14
N PRO A 31 38.74 -0.44 23.83
CA PRO A 31 37.91 -0.98 24.91
C PRO A 31 37.69 -0.04 26.11
N ASP A 32 38.45 1.05 26.23
CA ASP A 32 38.31 2.09 27.27
C ASP A 32 37.43 3.29 26.87
N ASP A 33 36.96 3.37 25.61
CA ASP A 33 36.07 4.44 25.16
C ASP A 33 34.63 4.12 25.60
N THR A 34 34.17 4.78 26.66
CA THR A 34 32.80 4.66 27.20
C THR A 34 31.98 5.90 26.88
N ALA A 35 30.86 5.72 26.18
CA ALA A 35 29.85 6.74 25.95
C ALA A 35 28.81 6.73 27.08
N ASP A 36 28.90 7.70 27.99
CA ASP A 36 27.91 7.94 29.04
C ASP A 36 26.79 8.86 28.52
N ILE A 37 25.55 8.36 28.48
CA ILE A 37 24.43 9.04 27.83
C ILE A 37 23.24 9.07 28.79
N VAL A 38 22.70 10.26 29.05
CA VAL A 38 21.46 10.42 29.80
C VAL A 38 20.31 10.56 28.81
N VAL A 39 19.30 9.70 28.93
CA VAL A 39 18.10 9.70 28.10
C VAL A 39 16.89 10.05 28.98
N GLU A 40 16.29 11.19 28.72
CA GLU A 40 14.99 11.57 29.29
C GLU A 40 13.85 10.93 28.50
N ALA A 41 12.95 10.25 29.19
CA ALA A 41 11.73 9.68 28.64
C ALA A 41 10.52 10.50 29.07
N ARG A 42 9.76 10.95 28.08
CA ARG A 42 8.43 11.58 28.23
C ARG A 42 7.44 10.82 27.37
N GLN A 43 6.15 10.99 27.60
CA GLN A 43 5.11 10.39 26.77
C GLN A 43 5.42 10.55 25.27
N PHE A 44 5.62 9.41 24.61
CA PHE A 44 5.83 9.26 23.17
C PHE A 44 7.16 9.77 22.61
N SER A 45 8.15 10.09 23.46
CA SER A 45 9.46 10.59 23.00
C SER A 45 10.61 10.28 23.96
N TYR A 46 11.80 10.11 23.37
CA TYR A 46 13.09 10.08 24.08
C TYR A 46 13.90 11.32 23.74
N GLN A 47 14.67 11.83 24.70
CA GLN A 47 15.61 12.94 24.52
C GLN A 47 16.98 12.60 25.13
N PRO A 48 18.07 12.48 24.33
CA PRO A 48 18.08 12.57 22.88
C PRO A 48 17.32 11.41 22.21
N SER A 49 16.67 11.69 21.07
CA SER A 49 15.95 10.67 20.31
C SER A 49 16.84 9.84 19.38
N ILE A 50 18.04 10.34 19.12
CA ILE A 50 19.08 9.68 18.33
C ILE A 50 20.35 9.65 19.16
N ILE A 51 20.87 8.45 19.37
CA ILE A 51 22.16 8.18 20.02
C ILE A 51 23.13 7.74 18.93
N ARG A 52 24.27 8.40 18.80
CA ARG A 52 25.33 8.01 17.85
C ARG A 52 26.56 7.54 18.61
N VAL A 53 27.04 6.35 18.29
CA VAL A 53 28.22 5.72 18.92
C VAL A 53 29.06 5.02 17.86
N LYS A 54 30.32 4.72 18.17
CA LYS A 54 31.20 3.97 17.27
C LYS A 54 31.07 2.46 17.52
N LYS A 55 31.27 1.66 16.47
CA LYS A 55 31.39 0.21 16.63
C LYS A 55 32.54 -0.13 17.59
N GLY A 56 32.26 -1.01 18.56
CA GLY A 56 33.20 -1.43 19.60
C GLY A 56 33.18 -0.55 20.86
N GLN A 57 32.51 0.61 20.84
CA GLN A 57 32.42 1.51 21.99
C GLN A 57 31.54 0.92 23.10
N ARG A 58 31.92 1.09 24.37
CA ARG A 58 31.06 0.77 25.52
C ARG A 58 30.03 1.87 25.69
N VAL A 59 28.76 1.52 25.86
CA VAL A 59 27.65 2.47 25.95
C VAL A 59 26.98 2.28 27.31
N ARG A 60 26.97 3.34 28.13
CA ARG A 60 26.20 3.42 29.38
C ARG A 60 25.04 4.38 29.18
N ILE A 61 23.82 3.86 29.22
CA ILE A 61 22.61 4.68 29.11
C ILE A 61 21.96 4.82 30.49
N THR A 62 21.83 6.05 30.98
CA THR A 62 21.01 6.41 32.14
C THR A 62 19.64 6.86 31.68
N LEU A 63 18.62 6.04 31.90
CA LEU A 63 17.22 6.38 31.62
C LEU A 63 16.63 7.20 32.77
N ARG A 64 16.00 8.33 32.45
CA ARG A 64 15.26 9.19 33.37
C ARG A 64 13.81 9.34 32.91
N ALA A 65 12.88 8.76 33.64
CA ALA A 65 11.46 9.03 33.45
C ALA A 65 11.09 10.43 33.98
N MET A 66 10.44 11.25 33.15
CA MET A 66 10.09 12.64 33.48
C MET A 66 8.60 12.84 33.83
N ASP A 67 7.74 11.88 33.48
CA ASP A 67 6.28 11.97 33.69
C ASP A 67 5.65 10.68 34.23
N LEU A 68 5.79 9.57 33.50
CA LEU A 68 5.27 8.24 33.84
C LEU A 68 6.41 7.22 33.90
N THR A 69 6.12 6.00 34.34
CA THR A 69 7.08 4.90 34.23
C THR A 69 7.32 4.58 32.75
N HIS A 70 8.59 4.55 32.34
CA HIS A 70 9.00 4.24 30.98
C HIS A 70 10.06 3.14 30.98
N GLY A 71 10.01 2.32 29.95
CA GLY A 71 11.09 1.41 29.60
C GLY A 71 11.98 1.98 28.49
N LEU A 72 13.17 1.41 28.35
CA LEU A 72 14.03 1.57 27.19
C LEU A 72 14.60 0.21 26.83
N HIS A 73 14.07 -0.36 25.75
CA HIS A 73 14.55 -1.58 25.13
C HIS A 73 15.38 -1.25 23.89
N VAL A 74 16.57 -1.82 23.78
CA VAL A 74 17.46 -1.68 22.62
C VAL A 74 17.31 -2.91 21.72
N ASP A 75 16.60 -2.76 20.60
CA ASP A 75 16.40 -3.84 19.62
C ASP A 75 17.76 -4.46 19.19
N ASP A 76 17.80 -5.78 18.98
CA ASP A 76 18.97 -6.61 18.62
C ASP A 76 20.13 -6.69 19.64
N TYR A 77 20.09 -5.90 20.73
CA TYR A 77 21.00 -6.04 21.88
C TYR A 77 20.36 -6.74 23.07
N GLY A 78 19.03 -6.84 23.10
CA GLY A 78 18.27 -7.50 24.18
C GLY A 78 18.40 -6.80 25.53
N GLN A 79 18.91 -5.57 25.54
CA GLN A 79 19.09 -4.77 26.75
C GLN A 79 17.82 -4.00 27.04
N GLU A 80 17.40 -4.02 28.30
CA GLU A 80 16.21 -3.33 28.76
C GLU A 80 16.44 -2.71 30.13
N VAL A 81 15.92 -1.50 30.32
CA VAL A 81 15.84 -0.86 31.62
C VAL A 81 14.51 -0.17 31.79
N VAL A 82 13.98 -0.12 33.01
CA VAL A 82 12.73 0.56 33.36
C VAL A 82 13.03 1.64 34.39
N SER A 83 12.60 2.88 34.14
CA SER A 83 12.74 4.00 35.07
C SER A 83 11.37 4.52 35.48
N THR A 84 11.24 4.80 36.78
CA THR A 84 10.09 5.49 37.39
C THR A 84 10.49 6.93 37.67
N PRO A 85 9.58 7.93 37.59
CA PRO A 85 9.91 9.32 37.88
C PRO A 85 10.66 9.50 39.21
N GLY A 86 11.79 10.21 39.18
CA GLY A 86 12.68 10.40 40.33
C GLY A 86 13.65 9.25 40.62
N GLN A 87 13.54 8.11 39.91
CA GLN A 87 14.41 6.94 40.08
C GLN A 87 15.11 6.60 38.74
N PRO A 88 16.25 7.26 38.44
CA PRO A 88 17.03 6.94 37.24
C PRO A 88 17.58 5.52 37.32
N GLN A 89 17.62 4.83 36.19
CA GLN A 89 18.16 3.47 36.08
C GLN A 89 19.15 3.41 34.92
N GLN A 90 20.13 2.50 34.99
CA GLN A 90 21.22 2.41 34.04
C GLN A 90 21.27 1.04 33.35
N LEU A 91 21.66 1.04 32.08
CA LEU A 91 22.08 -0.16 31.35
C LEU A 91 23.44 0.08 30.70
N GLU A 92 24.23 -0.99 30.56
CA GLU A 92 25.54 -0.97 29.92
C GLU A 92 25.67 -2.11 28.92
N PHE A 93 26.24 -1.83 27.74
CA PHE A 93 26.57 -2.84 26.74
C PHE A 93 27.66 -2.35 25.80
N VAL A 94 28.20 -3.23 24.96
CA VAL A 94 29.18 -2.89 23.91
C VAL A 94 28.47 -2.81 22.57
N ALA A 95 28.63 -1.73 21.83
CA ALA A 95 28.04 -1.54 20.51
C ALA A 95 28.82 -2.32 19.43
N ASP A 96 28.67 -3.64 19.40
CA ASP A 96 29.44 -4.55 18.53
C ASP A 96 28.90 -4.68 17.09
N LYS A 97 27.66 -4.24 16.83
CA LYS A 97 27.00 -4.31 15.52
C LYS A 97 26.82 -2.92 14.91
N SER A 98 27.20 -2.77 13.64
CA SER A 98 26.99 -1.55 12.85
C SER A 98 25.56 -1.44 12.31
N GLY A 99 24.98 -0.24 12.34
CA GLY A 99 23.64 0.01 11.79
C GLY A 99 22.76 0.88 12.68
N ARG A 100 21.47 0.98 12.32
CA ARG A 100 20.43 1.63 13.12
C ARG A 100 19.63 0.58 13.90
N PHE A 101 19.55 0.76 15.21
CA PHE A 101 18.81 -0.07 16.15
C PHE A 101 17.69 0.76 16.78
N PRO A 102 16.41 0.38 16.59
CA PRO A 102 15.30 1.08 17.23
C PRO A 102 15.37 0.97 18.76
N LEU A 103 15.12 2.10 19.42
CA LEU A 103 14.91 2.14 20.88
C LEU A 103 13.40 2.18 21.13
N ARG A 104 12.86 1.33 22.01
CA ARG A 104 11.42 1.24 22.28
C ARG A 104 11.10 1.34 23.76
N CYS A 105 9.90 1.82 24.07
CA CYS A 105 9.39 1.72 25.43
C CYS A 105 8.86 0.31 25.66
N SER A 106 9.37 -0.39 26.69
CA SER A 106 8.83 -1.69 27.10
C SER A 106 7.62 -1.58 28.02
N GLN A 107 7.37 -0.38 28.57
CA GLN A 107 6.26 -0.10 29.47
C GLN A 107 5.13 0.62 28.75
N THR A 108 3.90 0.15 28.93
CA THR A 108 2.74 0.76 28.28
C THR A 108 2.49 2.16 28.87
N CYS A 109 2.85 3.20 28.12
CA CYS A 109 2.88 4.60 28.59
C CYS A 109 1.81 5.52 27.98
N GLY A 110 0.82 4.94 27.29
CA GLY A 110 -0.33 5.65 26.71
C GLY A 110 -0.69 5.17 25.29
N PRO A 111 -1.63 5.85 24.59
CA PRO A 111 -2.13 5.41 23.28
C PRO A 111 -1.06 5.30 22.19
N LEU A 112 -0.13 6.27 22.12
CA LEU A 112 0.96 6.30 21.14
C LEU A 112 2.19 5.50 21.59
N HIS A 113 2.10 4.67 22.65
CA HIS A 113 3.20 3.83 23.13
C HIS A 113 3.88 2.99 22.03
N PRO A 114 3.16 2.31 21.10
CA PRO A 114 3.80 1.53 20.02
C PRO A 114 4.71 2.35 19.11
N PHE A 115 4.56 3.67 19.11
CA PHE A 115 5.32 4.62 18.30
C PHE A 115 6.28 5.47 19.15
N MET A 116 6.46 5.16 20.44
CA MET A 116 7.50 5.74 21.27
C MET A 116 8.85 5.12 20.89
N VAL A 117 9.43 5.65 19.80
CA VAL A 117 10.64 5.11 19.17
C VAL A 117 11.76 6.16 19.14
N GLY A 118 12.95 5.76 19.61
CA GLY A 118 14.23 6.43 19.40
C GLY A 118 15.15 5.60 18.50
N SER A 119 16.41 6.00 18.32
CA SER A 119 17.36 5.25 17.49
C SER A 119 18.77 5.30 18.04
N LEU A 120 19.39 4.13 18.17
CA LEU A 120 20.82 3.96 18.36
C LEU A 120 21.46 3.75 16.97
N ILE A 121 22.36 4.63 16.57
CA ILE A 121 23.11 4.53 15.31
C ILE A 121 24.55 4.19 15.68
N VAL A 122 24.98 2.99 15.32
CA VAL A 122 26.36 2.52 15.49
C VAL A 122 27.11 2.72 14.18
N GLU A 123 28.05 3.66 14.18
CA GLU A 123 28.82 4.04 13.00
C GLU A 123 29.98 3.06 12.72
N PRO A 124 30.28 2.78 11.44
CA PRO A 124 29.59 3.26 10.24
C PRO A 124 28.23 2.56 10.01
N ASN A 125 27.20 3.29 9.59
CA ASN A 125 25.89 2.71 9.23
C ASN A 125 25.93 2.06 7.84
N LEU A 126 26.61 0.91 7.75
CA LEU A 126 26.78 0.16 6.51
C LEU A 126 25.43 -0.18 5.84
N PRO A 127 24.40 -0.70 6.55
CA PRO A 127 23.13 -1.05 5.91
C PRO A 127 22.48 0.09 5.13
N PHE A 128 22.49 1.33 5.66
CA PHE A 128 21.97 2.49 4.95
C PHE A 128 22.80 2.83 3.72
N GLY A 129 24.13 2.98 3.90
CA GLY A 129 25.05 3.35 2.82
C GLY A 129 25.02 2.36 1.65
N THR A 130 25.07 1.05 1.94
CA THR A 130 25.00 0.00 0.92
C THR A 130 23.66 0.00 0.20
N SER A 131 22.56 0.26 0.91
CA SER A 131 21.22 0.29 0.31
C SER A 131 21.05 1.45 -0.68
N VAL A 132 21.56 2.63 -0.34
CA VAL A 132 21.53 3.80 -1.25
C VAL A 132 22.44 3.57 -2.45
N ALA A 133 23.64 3.02 -2.26
CA ALA A 133 24.54 2.65 -3.34
C ALA A 133 23.90 1.63 -4.30
N LEU A 134 23.26 0.58 -3.77
CA LEU A 134 22.52 -0.40 -4.55
C LEU A 134 21.36 0.23 -5.33
N ALA A 135 20.61 1.16 -4.73
CA ALA A 135 19.54 1.87 -5.41
C ALA A 135 20.06 2.71 -6.59
N ALA A 136 21.22 3.37 -6.43
CA ALA A 136 21.87 4.13 -7.49
C ALA A 136 22.36 3.21 -8.61
N LEU A 137 23.06 2.12 -8.27
CA LEU A 137 23.56 1.12 -9.22
C LEU A 137 22.42 0.48 -10.01
N LEU A 138 21.31 0.10 -9.36
CA LEU A 138 20.14 -0.46 -10.04
C LEU A 138 19.45 0.57 -10.95
N SER A 139 19.37 1.84 -10.53
CA SER A 139 18.79 2.91 -11.35
C SER A 139 19.59 3.13 -12.63
N LEU A 140 20.91 3.33 -12.50
CA LEU A 140 21.82 3.56 -13.62
C LEU A 140 21.96 2.31 -14.49
N GLY A 141 22.13 1.15 -13.87
CA GLY A 141 22.25 -0.14 -14.56
C GLY A 141 21.00 -0.48 -15.36
N TYR A 142 19.80 -0.21 -14.82
CA TYR A 142 18.55 -0.44 -15.54
C TYR A 142 18.34 0.56 -16.68
N LEU A 143 18.72 1.84 -16.51
CA LEU A 143 18.70 2.82 -17.61
C LEU A 143 19.63 2.42 -18.76
N GLY A 144 20.85 1.97 -18.45
CA GLY A 144 21.81 1.45 -19.43
C GLY A 144 21.31 0.17 -20.11
N PHE A 145 20.67 -0.74 -19.36
CA PHE A 145 20.02 -1.92 -19.91
C PHE A 145 18.90 -1.56 -20.90
N LEU A 146 18.04 -0.60 -20.56
CA LEU A 146 16.99 -0.14 -21.47
C LEU A 146 17.55 0.57 -22.70
N TRP A 147 18.71 1.23 -22.58
CA TRP A 147 19.41 1.84 -23.72
C TRP A 147 19.96 0.79 -24.69
N THR A 148 20.47 -0.33 -24.20
CA THR A 148 21.00 -1.42 -25.05
C THR A 148 19.90 -2.26 -25.72
N ARG A 149 18.71 -2.37 -25.13
CA ARG A 149 17.58 -3.12 -25.72
C ARG A 149 16.88 -2.36 -26.84
N ARG A 150 17.07 -2.78 -28.10
CA ARG A 150 16.32 -2.28 -29.29
C ARG A 150 14.85 -2.76 -29.34
N GLU A 151 14.13 -2.71 -28.22
CA GLU A 151 12.68 -2.97 -28.25
C GLU A 151 11.97 -1.77 -28.93
N PRO A 152 11.13 -2.01 -29.96
CA PRO A 152 10.40 -0.94 -30.62
C PRO A 152 9.36 -0.32 -29.67
N PRO A 153 8.96 0.95 -29.90
CA PRO A 153 7.87 1.59 -29.15
C PRO A 153 6.60 0.72 -29.15
N LEU A 154 5.91 0.66 -28.01
CA LEU A 154 4.70 -0.16 -27.87
C LEU A 154 3.57 0.47 -28.70
N ALA A 155 2.90 -0.34 -29.53
CA ALA A 155 1.67 0.09 -30.19
C ALA A 155 0.59 0.49 -29.16
N PRO A 156 -0.20 1.54 -29.41
CA PRO A 156 -1.26 1.99 -28.50
C PRO A 156 -2.31 0.88 -28.25
N LEU A 157 -2.77 0.72 -27.01
CA LEU A 157 -3.65 -0.40 -26.60
C LEU A 157 -5.15 -0.18 -26.85
N SER A 158 -5.57 1.02 -27.27
CA SER A 158 -6.99 1.29 -27.56
C SER A 158 -7.20 2.13 -28.82
N GLY A 159 -7.75 1.48 -29.85
CA GLY A 159 -8.97 1.90 -30.56
C GLY A 159 -9.22 3.40 -30.82
N GLY A 160 -8.23 4.14 -31.32
CA GLY A 160 -8.53 5.12 -32.36
C GLY A 160 -8.93 4.35 -33.60
N SER A 161 -9.96 4.80 -34.32
CA SER A 161 -10.30 4.32 -35.65
C SER A 161 -9.03 4.26 -36.51
N VAL A 162 -8.44 3.09 -36.62
CA VAL A 162 -7.66 2.75 -37.80
C VAL A 162 -8.73 2.72 -38.88
N ASP A 163 -8.67 3.66 -39.83
CA ASP A 163 -9.43 3.55 -41.06
C ASP A 163 -9.21 2.14 -41.62
N LEU A 164 -10.26 1.31 -41.52
CA LEU A 164 -10.30 -0.04 -42.04
C LEU A 164 -10.49 0.03 -43.56
N ALA A 165 -9.55 0.69 -44.24
CA ALA A 165 -9.37 0.65 -45.68
C ALA A 165 -8.16 -0.21 -46.08
N ALA A 166 -7.60 -0.99 -45.16
CA ALA A 166 -6.60 -2.01 -45.46
C ALA A 166 -7.26 -3.41 -45.54
N PRO A 167 -6.99 -4.23 -46.58
CA PRO A 167 -7.70 -5.47 -46.81
C PRO A 167 -7.53 -6.46 -45.66
N LYS A 168 -8.64 -7.11 -45.27
CA LYS A 168 -8.78 -8.15 -44.22
C LYS A 168 -7.98 -9.45 -44.47
N ALA A 169 -6.91 -9.43 -45.24
CA ALA A 169 -6.11 -10.61 -45.54
C ALA A 169 -4.98 -10.78 -44.50
N SER A 170 -5.04 -11.90 -43.78
CA SER A 170 -3.96 -12.51 -42.98
C SER A 170 -3.31 -11.68 -41.87
N LEU A 171 -4.02 -11.47 -40.76
CA LEU A 171 -3.34 -11.38 -39.46
C LEU A 171 -3.02 -12.79 -38.94
N PRO A 172 -1.75 -13.11 -38.63
CA PRO A 172 -1.37 -14.44 -38.16
C PRO A 172 -2.07 -14.81 -36.84
N SER A 173 -2.41 -16.09 -36.70
CA SER A 173 -3.18 -16.66 -35.58
C SER A 173 -2.52 -16.44 -34.20
N THR A 174 -1.21 -16.20 -34.18
CA THR A 174 -0.42 -15.85 -32.98
C THR A 174 -0.77 -14.45 -32.45
N LEU A 175 -0.96 -13.46 -33.33
CA LEU A 175 -1.42 -12.12 -32.93
C LEU A 175 -2.89 -12.15 -32.47
N ARG A 176 -3.72 -13.01 -33.09
CA ARG A 176 -5.11 -13.23 -32.64
C ARG A 176 -5.15 -13.82 -31.23
N LYS A 177 -4.18 -14.68 -30.86
CA LYS A 177 -4.02 -15.24 -29.51
C LYS A 177 -3.54 -14.22 -28.46
N GLU A 178 -2.71 -13.25 -28.84
CA GLU A 178 -2.31 -12.14 -27.95
C GLU A 178 -3.45 -11.15 -27.69
N ILE A 179 -4.39 -11.05 -28.64
CA ILE A 179 -5.58 -10.19 -28.55
C ILE A 179 -6.74 -10.89 -27.80
N THR A 180 -6.74 -12.23 -27.69
CA THR A 180 -7.70 -12.98 -26.86
C THR A 180 -7.35 -12.89 -25.38
N GLY A 181 -7.81 -11.81 -24.75
CA GLY A 181 -8.44 -11.91 -23.44
C GLY A 181 -7.60 -11.72 -22.19
N GLY A 182 -6.37 -11.22 -22.24
CA GLY A 182 -5.62 -10.67 -21.08
C GLY A 182 -5.19 -11.66 -19.97
N VAL A 183 -6.01 -12.67 -19.70
CA VAL A 183 -5.91 -13.72 -18.68
C VAL A 183 -5.28 -14.96 -19.32
N ARG A 184 -4.13 -15.37 -18.80
CA ARG A 184 -3.37 -16.54 -19.25
C ARG A 184 -3.91 -17.84 -18.67
N ILE A 185 -4.32 -17.81 -17.40
CA ILE A 185 -4.86 -18.96 -16.68
C ILE A 185 -6.30 -18.61 -16.30
N ASP A 186 -7.28 -19.27 -16.92
CA ASP A 186 -8.71 -19.04 -16.68
C ASP A 186 -9.24 -19.99 -15.61
N PHE A 187 -9.52 -19.47 -14.42
CA PHE A 187 -10.02 -20.23 -13.28
C PHE A 187 -11.41 -20.78 -13.50
N LEU A 188 -12.18 -20.22 -14.44
CA LEU A 188 -13.51 -20.73 -14.77
C LEU A 188 -13.48 -22.08 -15.48
N LYS A 189 -12.32 -22.50 -16.00
CA LYS A 189 -12.12 -23.82 -16.60
C LYS A 189 -11.76 -24.90 -15.58
N LEU A 190 -11.31 -24.51 -14.39
CA LEU A 190 -11.04 -25.45 -13.31
C LEU A 190 -12.36 -25.89 -12.67
N PRO A 191 -12.59 -27.19 -12.40
CA PRO A 191 -13.91 -27.67 -11.99
C PRO A 191 -14.35 -27.10 -10.63
N VAL A 192 -13.50 -27.23 -9.60
CA VAL A 192 -13.82 -26.77 -8.23
C VAL A 192 -13.84 -25.25 -8.15
N LEU A 193 -12.76 -24.60 -8.61
CA LEU A 193 -12.65 -23.14 -8.52
C LEU A 193 -13.65 -22.44 -9.44
N GLY A 194 -13.90 -22.98 -10.63
CA GLY A 194 -14.90 -22.47 -11.55
C GLY A 194 -16.33 -22.66 -11.04
N ALA A 195 -16.62 -23.76 -10.34
CA ALA A 195 -17.91 -23.93 -9.66
C ALA A 195 -18.08 -22.91 -8.53
N PHE A 196 -17.04 -22.70 -7.71
CA PHE A 196 -17.05 -21.72 -6.63
C PHE A 196 -17.25 -20.28 -7.12
N LEU A 197 -16.59 -19.87 -8.20
CA LEU A 197 -16.74 -18.52 -8.78
C LEU A 197 -18.12 -18.29 -9.43
N ARG A 198 -18.75 -19.35 -9.94
CA ARG A 198 -20.12 -19.30 -10.48
C ARG A 198 -21.18 -19.41 -9.39
N TRP A 199 -20.82 -19.92 -8.21
CA TRP A 199 -21.75 -20.11 -7.11
C TRP A 199 -22.37 -18.79 -6.67
N ARG A 200 -23.69 -18.81 -6.49
CA ARG A 200 -24.45 -17.61 -6.14
C ARG A 200 -24.04 -17.03 -4.79
N GLY A 201 -23.75 -17.93 -3.83
CA GLY A 201 -23.30 -17.58 -2.49
C GLY A 201 -21.87 -17.04 -2.40
N PHE A 202 -21.10 -16.99 -3.50
CA PHE A 202 -19.69 -16.58 -3.53
C PHE A 202 -19.42 -15.31 -2.71
N GLN A 203 -20.14 -14.21 -2.98
CA GLN A 203 -19.89 -12.95 -2.27
C GLN A 203 -20.28 -13.03 -0.79
N PHE A 204 -21.44 -13.62 -0.49
CA PHE A 204 -21.94 -13.75 0.88
C PHE A 204 -21.00 -14.61 1.72
N ALA A 205 -20.51 -15.72 1.18
CA ALA A 205 -19.57 -16.62 1.85
C ALA A 205 -18.21 -15.94 2.13
N LEU A 206 -17.73 -15.09 1.23
CA LEU A 206 -16.51 -14.30 1.48
C LEU A 206 -16.73 -13.19 2.51
N MET A 207 -17.92 -12.60 2.56
CA MET A 207 -18.26 -11.53 3.50
C MET A 207 -18.48 -12.04 4.93
N LEU A 208 -19.04 -13.23 5.10
CA LEU A 208 -19.50 -13.72 6.40
C LEU A 208 -18.39 -13.78 7.48
N PRO A 209 -17.19 -14.36 7.22
CA PRO A 209 -16.12 -14.36 8.22
C PRO A 209 -15.67 -12.93 8.59
N LEU A 210 -15.60 -12.03 7.61
CA LEU A 210 -15.18 -10.65 7.85
C LEU A 210 -16.25 -9.82 8.55
N LEU A 211 -17.51 -10.11 8.31
CA LEU A 211 -18.61 -9.53 9.08
C LEU A 211 -18.50 -9.94 10.55
N PHE A 212 -18.24 -11.22 10.83
CA PHE A 212 -18.01 -11.70 12.20
C PHE A 212 -16.86 -10.95 12.88
N PHE A 213 -15.68 -10.88 12.24
CA PHE A 213 -14.54 -10.17 12.82
C PHE A 213 -14.75 -8.66 12.91
N MET A 214 -15.48 -8.04 11.97
CA MET A 214 -15.85 -6.64 12.07
C MET A 214 -16.77 -6.39 13.26
N MET A 215 -17.77 -7.24 13.48
CA MET A 215 -18.66 -7.13 14.66
C MET A 215 -17.87 -7.33 15.96
N LEU A 216 -16.97 -8.31 15.99
CA LEU A 216 -16.08 -8.53 17.14
C LEU A 216 -15.18 -7.31 17.40
N ALA A 217 -14.60 -6.71 16.35
CA ALA A 217 -13.80 -5.51 16.46
C ALA A 217 -14.60 -4.29 16.94
N LEU A 218 -15.87 -4.15 16.55
CA LEU A 218 -16.76 -3.10 17.06
C LEU A 218 -17.05 -3.27 18.55
N VAL A 219 -17.37 -4.50 18.99
CA VAL A 219 -17.63 -4.78 20.41
C VAL A 219 -16.36 -4.61 21.24
N ALA A 220 -15.22 -5.17 20.78
CA ALA A 220 -13.94 -5.03 21.43
C ALA A 220 -13.46 -3.57 21.48
N GLY A 221 -13.75 -2.77 20.46
CA GLY A 221 -13.40 -1.35 20.45
C GLY A 221 -14.20 -0.50 21.44
N LEU A 222 -15.41 -0.95 21.84
CA LEU A 222 -16.28 -0.25 22.81
C LEU A 222 -16.13 -0.77 24.25
N ARG A 223 -15.92 -2.08 24.41
CA ARG A 223 -15.93 -2.75 25.72
C ARG A 223 -14.60 -3.37 26.12
N GLY A 224 -13.65 -3.48 25.18
CA GLY A 224 -12.34 -4.06 25.41
C GLY A 224 -11.35 -3.07 26.04
N SER A 225 -10.08 -3.47 26.09
CA SER A 225 -9.00 -2.64 26.63
C SER A 225 -8.99 -1.23 25.99
N PRO A 226 -8.89 -0.14 26.77
CA PRO A 226 -8.77 1.21 26.22
C PRO A 226 -7.43 1.45 25.52
N VAL A 227 -6.44 0.57 25.72
CA VAL A 227 -5.11 0.69 25.12
C VAL A 227 -5.07 -0.04 23.79
N GLY A 228 -4.75 0.68 22.70
CA GLY A 228 -4.80 0.13 21.34
C GLY A 228 -3.94 -1.13 21.11
N ASN A 229 -2.77 -1.23 21.72
CA ASN A 229 -1.89 -2.41 21.55
C ASN A 229 -2.40 -3.69 22.23
N SER A 230 -3.38 -3.59 23.12
CA SER A 230 -4.03 -4.73 23.81
C SER A 230 -5.51 -4.84 23.46
N ASN A 231 -6.01 -4.00 22.55
CA ASN A 231 -7.38 -4.05 22.08
C ASN A 231 -7.46 -4.90 20.81
N LEU A 232 -8.25 -5.98 20.83
CA LEU A 232 -8.42 -6.84 19.66
C LEU A 232 -8.90 -6.08 18.42
N GLY A 233 -9.79 -5.09 18.57
CA GLY A 233 -10.29 -4.30 17.45
C GLY A 233 -9.19 -3.54 16.73
N ILE A 234 -8.24 -2.96 17.45
CA ILE A 234 -7.09 -2.26 16.87
C ILE A 234 -6.10 -3.25 16.27
N VAL A 235 -5.71 -4.29 17.02
CA VAL A 235 -4.73 -5.28 16.57
C VAL A 235 -5.24 -6.02 15.32
N PHE A 236 -6.50 -6.43 15.30
CA PHE A 236 -7.09 -7.09 14.15
C PHE A 236 -7.18 -6.15 12.94
N VAL A 237 -7.75 -4.94 13.08
CA VAL A 237 -8.02 -4.05 11.94
C VAL A 237 -6.73 -3.44 11.37
N TRP A 238 -5.82 -2.97 12.22
CA TRP A 238 -4.70 -2.13 11.80
C TRP A 238 -3.34 -2.82 11.79
N ILE A 239 -3.19 -3.93 12.50
CA ILE A 239 -1.95 -4.72 12.47
C ILE A 239 -2.14 -5.90 11.52
N LEU A 240 -3.05 -6.82 11.82
CA LEU A 240 -3.24 -8.03 11.00
C LEU A 240 -3.88 -7.71 9.65
N TRP A 241 -5.06 -7.08 9.65
CA TRP A 241 -5.87 -6.95 8.45
C TRP A 241 -5.27 -5.98 7.45
N TRP A 242 -4.79 -4.82 7.91
CA TRP A 242 -4.06 -3.87 7.08
C TRP A 242 -2.83 -4.50 6.42
N ALA A 243 -2.03 -5.26 7.18
CA ALA A 243 -0.87 -5.93 6.63
C ALA A 243 -1.24 -7.00 5.61
N LEU A 244 -2.23 -7.85 5.91
CA LEU A 244 -2.74 -8.84 4.97
C LEU A 244 -3.21 -8.17 3.67
N LEU A 245 -3.88 -7.02 3.78
CA LEU A 245 -4.37 -6.26 2.65
C LEU A 245 -3.24 -5.70 1.78
N ILE A 246 -2.25 -5.04 2.38
CA ILE A 246 -1.14 -4.38 1.66
C ILE A 246 -0.11 -5.38 1.13
N ILE A 247 0.25 -6.39 1.93
CA ILE A 247 1.34 -7.33 1.63
C ILE A 247 0.87 -8.45 0.68
N LEU A 248 -0.39 -8.90 0.81
CA LEU A 248 -0.91 -10.06 0.08
C LEU A 248 -2.08 -9.71 -0.84
N LEU A 249 -3.19 -9.20 -0.29
CA LEU A 249 -4.45 -9.13 -1.06
C LEU A 249 -4.38 -8.15 -2.22
N ILE A 250 -3.74 -7.00 -2.07
CA ILE A 250 -3.59 -6.02 -3.16
C ILE A 250 -2.62 -6.51 -4.24
N PRO A 251 -1.33 -6.79 -3.95
CA PRO A 251 -0.36 -7.14 -4.99
C PRO A 251 -0.71 -8.42 -5.75
N PHE A 252 -1.42 -9.37 -5.14
CA PHE A 252 -1.77 -10.64 -5.79
C PHE A 252 -3.27 -10.75 -6.14
N GLY A 253 -4.16 -10.34 -5.24
CA GLY A 253 -5.61 -10.44 -5.39
C GLY A 253 -6.29 -9.19 -5.97
N GLY A 254 -5.56 -8.10 -6.19
CA GLY A 254 -6.11 -6.85 -6.72
C GLY A 254 -7.23 -6.28 -5.85
N ARG A 255 -8.47 -6.34 -6.35
CA ARG A 255 -9.67 -5.83 -5.66
C ARG A 255 -10.46 -6.90 -4.90
N VAL A 256 -9.86 -8.06 -4.58
CA VAL A 256 -10.54 -9.14 -3.84
C VAL A 256 -11.13 -8.64 -2.51
N TRP A 257 -10.46 -7.70 -1.83
CA TRP A 257 -11.02 -7.01 -0.65
C TRP A 257 -12.40 -6.41 -0.93
N CYS A 258 -12.58 -5.76 -2.08
CA CYS A 258 -13.86 -5.14 -2.43
C CYS A 258 -15.00 -6.17 -2.62
N ALA A 259 -14.67 -7.42 -2.95
CA ALA A 259 -15.63 -8.50 -3.07
C ALA A 259 -16.04 -9.07 -1.70
N MET A 260 -15.11 -9.13 -0.75
CA MET A 260 -15.29 -9.69 0.60
C MET A 260 -15.66 -8.64 1.66
N CYS A 261 -15.54 -7.34 1.36
CA CYS A 261 -15.81 -6.25 2.29
C CYS A 261 -17.26 -6.30 2.79
N PRO A 262 -17.50 -6.33 4.12
CA PRO A 262 -18.85 -6.44 4.69
C PRO A 262 -19.65 -5.12 4.68
N LEU A 263 -18.99 -3.95 4.57
CA LEU A 263 -19.63 -2.63 4.58
C LEU A 263 -20.81 -2.45 3.58
N PRO A 264 -20.71 -2.90 2.32
CA PRO A 264 -21.83 -2.83 1.38
C PRO A 264 -22.92 -3.89 1.62
N GLY A 265 -22.69 -4.88 2.48
CA GLY A 265 -23.61 -6.02 2.71
C GLY A 265 -25.02 -5.57 3.09
N PRO A 266 -25.21 -4.81 4.19
CA PRO A 266 -26.54 -4.36 4.61
C PRO A 266 -27.32 -3.60 3.53
N GLY A 267 -26.65 -2.69 2.83
CA GLY A 267 -27.24 -1.92 1.73
C GLY A 267 -27.66 -2.81 0.55
N GLU A 268 -26.81 -3.77 0.16
CA GLU A 268 -27.15 -4.72 -0.90
C GLU A 268 -28.29 -5.66 -0.52
N TRP A 269 -28.34 -6.14 0.72
CA TRP A 269 -29.39 -7.05 1.17
C TRP A 269 -30.74 -6.35 1.22
N LEU A 270 -30.79 -5.07 1.60
CA LEU A 270 -32.00 -4.25 1.54
C LEU A 270 -32.40 -3.92 0.11
N GLN A 271 -31.45 -3.54 -0.75
CA GLN A 271 -31.70 -3.33 -2.18
C GLN A 271 -32.23 -4.59 -2.88
N ARG A 272 -31.77 -5.79 -2.47
CA ARG A 272 -32.10 -7.07 -3.12
C ARG A 272 -33.19 -7.86 -2.42
N LEU A 273 -33.57 -7.47 -1.21
CA LEU A 273 -34.46 -8.22 -0.30
C LEU A 273 -34.04 -9.69 -0.12
N SER A 274 -32.74 -9.95 -0.19
CA SER A 274 -32.19 -11.30 -0.23
C SER A 274 -30.68 -11.26 0.03
N PHE A 275 -30.21 -12.24 0.80
CA PHE A 275 -28.78 -12.43 1.06
C PHE A 275 -28.04 -13.06 -0.12
N VAL A 276 -28.70 -13.95 -0.88
CA VAL A 276 -28.06 -14.79 -1.91
C VAL A 276 -28.91 -14.92 -3.18
N ARG A 277 -30.19 -15.26 -3.04
CA ARG A 277 -31.09 -15.53 -4.17
C ARG A 277 -31.38 -14.24 -4.94
N ARG A 278 -31.61 -14.36 -6.25
CA ARG A 278 -32.05 -13.25 -7.09
C ARG A 278 -33.57 -13.09 -6.95
N ARG A 279 -34.02 -11.91 -6.52
CA ARG A 279 -35.44 -11.49 -6.51
C ARG A 279 -35.66 -10.42 -7.58
N GLU A 280 -36.79 -10.49 -8.27
CA GLU A 280 -37.24 -9.49 -9.25
C GLU A 280 -38.13 -8.44 -8.59
N GLY A 281 -38.10 -7.21 -9.13
CA GLY A 281 -39.14 -6.19 -8.93
C GLY A 281 -39.12 -5.41 -7.61
N ALA A 282 -38.59 -5.95 -6.51
CA ALA A 282 -38.65 -5.30 -5.20
C ALA A 282 -37.27 -4.85 -4.69
N SER A 283 -37.15 -3.56 -4.34
CA SER A 283 -35.94 -2.91 -3.82
C SER A 283 -36.31 -1.84 -2.80
N PHE A 284 -35.62 -1.80 -1.65
CA PHE A 284 -35.76 -0.71 -0.67
C PHE A 284 -35.01 0.58 -1.04
N SER A 285 -34.34 0.63 -2.20
CA SER A 285 -33.62 1.81 -2.67
C SER A 285 -34.45 2.68 -3.60
N LEU A 286 -34.29 4.01 -3.49
CA LEU A 286 -34.82 5.00 -4.43
C LEU A 286 -34.25 4.86 -5.84
N GLY A 287 -33.15 4.12 -6.00
CA GLY A 287 -32.61 3.79 -7.31
C GLY A 287 -32.15 5.01 -8.12
N LYS A 288 -31.72 6.10 -7.48
CA LYS A 288 -31.19 7.27 -8.19
C LYS A 288 -29.83 6.96 -8.81
N ALA A 289 -29.55 7.57 -9.96
CA ALA A 289 -28.23 7.51 -10.57
C ALA A 289 -27.25 8.45 -9.86
N TRP A 290 -25.98 8.06 -9.76
CA TRP A 290 -24.94 8.94 -9.20
C TRP A 290 -24.76 10.20 -10.07
N PRO A 291 -24.68 11.41 -9.47
CA PRO A 291 -24.57 12.67 -10.20
C PRO A 291 -23.39 12.68 -11.17
N ALA A 292 -23.62 13.10 -12.42
CA ALA A 292 -22.60 13.03 -13.48
C ALA A 292 -21.31 13.79 -13.14
N LYS A 293 -21.42 14.97 -12.51
CA LYS A 293 -20.28 15.81 -12.10
C LYS A 293 -19.38 15.14 -11.04
N LEU A 294 -19.91 14.18 -10.28
CA LEU A 294 -19.21 13.49 -9.21
C LEU A 294 -18.73 12.08 -9.63
N ARG A 295 -18.79 11.73 -10.92
CA ARG A 295 -18.30 10.44 -11.44
C ARG A 295 -16.78 10.43 -11.63
N ASN A 296 -16.05 10.69 -10.56
CA ASN A 296 -14.59 10.70 -10.50
C ASN A 296 -14.12 10.22 -9.11
N ILE A 297 -12.81 10.11 -8.88
CA ILE A 297 -12.28 9.64 -7.59
C ILE A 297 -11.90 10.78 -6.63
N TRP A 298 -12.24 12.04 -6.93
CA TRP A 298 -11.90 13.18 -6.07
C TRP A 298 -12.52 13.07 -4.67
N LEU A 299 -13.76 12.61 -4.58
CA LEU A 299 -14.41 12.37 -3.28
C LEU A 299 -13.70 11.29 -2.48
N GLN A 300 -13.24 10.21 -3.13
CA GLN A 300 -12.42 9.20 -2.47
C GLN A 300 -11.08 9.78 -2.01
N ASN A 301 -10.47 10.69 -2.78
CA ASN A 301 -9.19 11.32 -2.45
C ASN A 301 -9.35 12.21 -1.21
N GLY A 302 -10.40 13.04 -1.18
CA GLY A 302 -10.75 13.87 -0.02
C GLY A 302 -11.08 13.03 1.21
N ALA A 303 -11.90 11.99 1.07
CA ALA A 303 -12.22 11.09 2.17
C ALA A 303 -10.98 10.37 2.72
N PHE A 304 -10.05 9.97 1.85
CA PHE A 304 -8.79 9.36 2.29
C PHE A 304 -7.90 10.35 3.03
N LEU A 305 -7.77 11.59 2.53
CA LEU A 305 -7.01 12.64 3.24
C LEU A 305 -7.62 12.98 4.59
N LEU A 306 -8.95 12.98 4.69
CA LEU A 306 -9.65 13.19 5.95
C LEU A 306 -9.27 12.11 6.98
N ILE A 307 -9.35 10.83 6.62
CA ILE A 307 -8.90 9.76 7.52
C ILE A 307 -7.40 9.86 7.78
N ALA A 308 -6.65 10.28 6.76
CA ALA A 308 -5.22 10.37 6.88
C ALA A 308 -4.79 11.39 7.95
N LEU A 309 -5.51 12.50 8.07
CA LEU A 309 -5.33 13.52 9.10
C LEU A 309 -5.54 12.97 10.51
N PHE A 310 -6.50 12.06 10.69
CA PHE A 310 -6.81 11.48 12.01
C PHE A 310 -6.17 10.11 12.23
N SER A 311 -5.29 9.66 11.34
CA SER A 311 -4.72 8.32 11.35
C SER A 311 -4.05 7.96 12.67
N ALA A 312 -3.25 8.85 13.27
CA ALA A 312 -2.59 8.61 14.55
C ALA A 312 -3.59 8.21 15.66
N ILE A 313 -4.73 8.90 15.71
CA ILE A 313 -5.79 8.67 16.69
C ILE A 313 -6.55 7.39 16.33
N VAL A 314 -6.96 7.25 15.07
CA VAL A 314 -7.70 6.08 14.59
C VAL A 314 -6.92 4.79 14.82
N LEU A 315 -5.60 4.79 14.58
CA LEU A 315 -4.73 3.62 14.72
C LEU A 315 -4.45 3.23 16.18
N THR A 316 -4.58 4.15 17.13
CA THR A 316 -4.17 3.92 18.52
C THR A 316 -5.31 3.92 19.52
N THR A 317 -6.45 4.48 19.14
CA THR A 317 -7.58 4.71 20.03
C THR A 317 -8.78 3.84 19.60
N PRO A 318 -9.18 2.84 20.40
CA PRO A 318 -10.22 1.87 20.02
C PRO A 318 -11.56 2.51 19.62
N TRP A 319 -12.08 3.44 20.43
CA TRP A 319 -13.36 4.10 20.14
C TRP A 319 -13.33 4.90 18.84
N ALA A 320 -12.18 5.49 18.47
CA ALA A 320 -12.03 6.25 17.23
C ALA A 320 -12.11 5.32 16.01
N THR A 321 -11.53 4.12 16.09
CA THR A 321 -11.72 3.08 15.07
C THR A 321 -13.19 2.68 14.95
N VAL A 322 -13.89 2.46 16.07
CA VAL A 322 -15.33 2.14 16.05
C VAL A 322 -16.11 3.25 15.36
N ALA A 323 -15.88 4.51 15.72
CA ALA A 323 -16.55 5.66 15.13
C ALA A 323 -16.36 5.72 13.60
N VAL A 324 -15.13 5.48 13.11
CA VAL A 324 -14.84 5.44 11.68
C VAL A 324 -15.56 4.28 10.98
N LEU A 325 -15.52 3.07 11.56
CA LEU A 325 -16.17 1.89 10.96
C LEU A 325 -17.69 2.03 10.92
N VAL A 326 -18.31 2.50 12.00
CA VAL A 326 -19.76 2.79 12.07
C VAL A 326 -20.14 3.88 11.07
N THR A 327 -19.34 4.94 10.96
CA THR A 327 -19.56 6.01 9.97
C THR A 327 -19.53 5.46 8.55
N PHE A 328 -18.56 4.60 8.20
CA PHE A 328 -18.54 3.98 6.87
C PHE A 328 -19.71 3.04 6.64
N ALA A 329 -20.12 2.26 7.65
CA ALA A 329 -21.28 1.38 7.54
C ALA A 329 -22.57 2.19 7.33
N ALA A 330 -22.76 3.26 8.09
CA ALA A 330 -23.90 4.17 7.97
C ALA A 330 -23.92 4.89 6.62
N LEU A 331 -22.80 5.44 6.16
CA LEU A 331 -22.69 6.07 4.84
C LEU A 331 -22.91 5.07 3.70
N SER A 332 -22.36 3.87 3.82
CA SER A 332 -22.56 2.79 2.85
C SER A 332 -24.05 2.42 2.74
N LEU A 333 -24.72 2.25 3.87
CA LEU A 333 -26.15 1.96 3.95
C LEU A 333 -26.99 3.13 3.39
N GLY A 334 -26.77 4.35 3.87
CA GLY A 334 -27.53 5.53 3.44
C GLY A 334 -27.42 5.79 1.95
N LEU A 335 -26.20 5.68 1.38
CA LEU A 335 -26.01 5.81 -0.06
C LEU A 335 -26.63 4.65 -0.84
N ALA A 336 -26.68 3.43 -0.30
CA ALA A 336 -27.36 2.31 -0.95
C ALA A 336 -28.89 2.50 -0.96
N LEU A 337 -29.47 3.13 0.06
CA LEU A 337 -30.91 3.44 0.09
C LEU A 337 -31.30 4.53 -0.92
N ILE A 338 -30.36 5.41 -1.31
CA ILE A 338 -30.64 6.52 -2.24
C ILE A 338 -30.24 6.16 -3.68
N PHE A 339 -29.05 5.60 -3.85
CA PHE A 339 -28.43 5.36 -5.15
C PHE A 339 -28.39 3.87 -5.51
N GLN A 340 -28.38 3.59 -6.81
CA GLN A 340 -28.25 2.22 -7.31
C GLN A 340 -26.88 1.60 -6.96
N GLY A 341 -26.84 0.27 -6.89
CA GLY A 341 -25.61 -0.52 -6.81
C GLY A 341 -24.70 -0.14 -5.64
N ARG A 342 -23.38 -0.26 -5.84
CA ARG A 342 -22.36 0.05 -4.83
C ARG A 342 -21.79 1.46 -5.01
N ALA A 343 -22.65 2.48 -4.96
CA ALA A 343 -22.24 3.87 -5.13
C ALA A 343 -21.17 4.31 -4.12
N PHE A 344 -21.33 3.97 -2.83
CA PHE A 344 -20.32 4.22 -1.80
C PHE A 344 -18.96 3.63 -2.18
N CYS A 345 -18.90 2.34 -2.52
CA CYS A 345 -17.64 1.68 -2.87
C CYS A 345 -16.99 2.27 -4.13
N ARG A 346 -17.79 2.73 -5.10
CA ARG A 346 -17.31 3.26 -6.38
C ARG A 346 -16.81 4.70 -6.30
N TYR A 347 -17.45 5.55 -5.49
CA TYR A 347 -17.24 7.01 -5.53
C TYR A 347 -16.84 7.65 -4.20
N VAL A 348 -17.10 7.02 -3.05
CA VAL A 348 -16.88 7.66 -1.73
C VAL A 348 -15.85 6.90 -0.88
N CYS A 349 -15.80 5.57 -0.99
CA CYS A 349 -14.96 4.72 -0.16
C CYS A 349 -13.48 5.15 -0.25
N PRO A 350 -12.88 5.59 0.87
CA PRO A 350 -11.52 6.15 0.91
C PRO A 350 -10.46 5.12 0.52
N LEU A 351 -10.63 3.89 0.99
CA LEU A 351 -9.79 2.75 0.62
C LEU A 351 -10.05 2.27 -0.81
N GLY A 352 -11.27 2.47 -1.32
CA GLY A 352 -11.68 2.01 -2.65
C GLY A 352 -10.84 2.63 -3.78
N GLY A 353 -10.45 3.90 -3.65
CA GLY A 353 -9.57 4.58 -4.61
C GLY A 353 -8.12 4.07 -4.53
N PHE A 354 -7.59 3.93 -3.31
CA PHE A 354 -6.23 3.42 -3.07
C PHE A 354 -6.06 1.98 -3.58
N ILE A 355 -6.94 1.07 -3.17
CA ILE A 355 -6.94 -0.33 -3.62
C ILE A 355 -7.15 -0.41 -5.14
N GLY A 356 -7.98 0.47 -5.70
CA GLY A 356 -8.16 0.57 -7.14
C GLY A 356 -6.88 0.83 -7.89
N LEU A 357 -6.17 1.88 -7.48
CA LEU A 357 -4.91 2.26 -8.11
C LEU A 357 -3.88 1.13 -7.99
N CYS A 358 -3.68 0.60 -6.78
CA CYS A 358 -2.70 -0.46 -6.55
C CYS A 358 -3.10 -1.81 -7.18
N SER A 359 -4.39 -2.09 -7.41
CA SER A 359 -4.84 -3.32 -8.08
C SER A 359 -4.40 -3.45 -9.53
N MET A 360 -3.92 -2.36 -10.16
CA MET A 360 -3.35 -2.40 -11.50
C MET A 360 -2.00 -3.14 -11.55
N VAL A 361 -1.36 -3.32 -10.39
CA VAL A 361 -0.17 -4.14 -10.18
C VAL A 361 -0.51 -5.63 -10.23
N ALA A 362 -1.73 -5.99 -9.84
CA ALA A 362 -2.11 -7.36 -9.52
C ALA A 362 -2.32 -8.27 -10.75
N PRO A 363 -1.98 -9.57 -10.63
CA PRO A 363 -2.22 -10.55 -11.66
C PRO A 363 -3.67 -11.03 -11.69
N LEU A 364 -4.43 -10.98 -10.60
CA LEU A 364 -5.82 -11.43 -10.62
C LEU A 364 -6.71 -10.42 -11.37
N ALA A 365 -7.41 -10.89 -12.40
CA ALA A 365 -8.23 -10.06 -13.27
C ALA A 365 -9.45 -10.80 -13.83
N VAL A 366 -10.50 -10.04 -14.10
CA VAL A 366 -11.62 -10.48 -14.95
C VAL A 366 -11.47 -9.81 -16.31
N ARG A 367 -11.60 -10.55 -17.40
CA ARG A 367 -11.53 -10.03 -18.78
C ARG A 367 -12.54 -10.74 -19.67
N VAL A 368 -12.78 -10.18 -20.85
CA VAL A 368 -13.56 -10.86 -21.90
C VAL A 368 -12.65 -11.72 -22.75
N LYS A 369 -13.11 -12.91 -23.17
CA LYS A 369 -12.33 -13.81 -24.04
C LYS A 369 -12.22 -13.23 -25.45
N ASP A 370 -13.35 -12.75 -25.99
CA ASP A 370 -13.44 -12.12 -27.30
C ASP A 370 -14.23 -10.79 -27.24
N ARG A 371 -13.62 -9.69 -27.69
CA ARG A 371 -14.28 -8.38 -27.70
C ARG A 371 -15.37 -8.27 -28.76
N GLU A 372 -15.26 -8.98 -29.87
CA GLU A 372 -16.24 -8.90 -30.96
C GLU A 372 -17.56 -9.59 -30.58
N VAL A 373 -17.50 -10.71 -29.85
CA VAL A 373 -18.68 -11.32 -29.22
C VAL A 373 -19.38 -10.31 -28.31
N CYS A 374 -18.60 -9.57 -27.52
CA CYS A 374 -19.14 -8.50 -26.69
C CYS A 374 -19.71 -7.34 -27.51
N ARG A 375 -19.12 -6.94 -28.64
CA ARG A 375 -19.64 -5.86 -29.51
C ARG A 375 -20.98 -6.26 -30.15
N ALA A 376 -21.06 -7.45 -30.73
CA ALA A 376 -22.26 -7.96 -31.40
C ALA A 376 -23.44 -8.22 -30.45
N HIS A 377 -23.16 -8.49 -29.17
CA HIS A 377 -24.19 -8.81 -28.19
C HIS A 377 -24.98 -7.58 -27.70
N LYS A 378 -26.26 -7.43 -28.07
CA LYS A 378 -27.09 -6.26 -27.69
C LYS A 378 -27.70 -6.31 -26.29
N GLY A 379 -27.92 -7.50 -25.70
CA GLY A 379 -28.59 -7.69 -24.41
C GLY A 379 -27.84 -7.05 -23.24
N LYS A 380 -26.53 -7.30 -23.15
CA LYS A 380 -25.62 -6.76 -22.12
C LYS A 380 -26.07 -7.08 -20.68
N GLU A 381 -26.53 -8.29 -20.45
CA GLU A 381 -26.98 -8.82 -19.15
C GLU A 381 -25.89 -8.71 -18.08
N CYS A 382 -24.61 -8.69 -18.46
CA CYS A 382 -23.50 -8.47 -17.54
C CYS A 382 -23.55 -7.13 -16.77
N ILE A 383 -24.24 -6.11 -17.31
CA ILE A 383 -24.45 -4.82 -16.63
C ILE A 383 -25.92 -4.59 -16.24
N LYS A 384 -26.87 -5.12 -17.02
CA LYS A 384 -28.31 -4.95 -16.75
C LYS A 384 -28.87 -5.98 -15.75
N GLY A 385 -28.20 -7.12 -15.60
CA GLY A 385 -28.73 -8.30 -14.93
C GLY A 385 -29.54 -9.20 -15.86
N SER A 386 -29.86 -10.40 -15.38
CA SER A 386 -30.70 -11.39 -16.06
C SER A 386 -31.45 -12.25 -15.04
N ALA A 387 -32.20 -13.25 -15.53
CA ALA A 387 -32.81 -14.26 -14.66
C ALA A 387 -31.78 -14.95 -13.74
N ALA A 388 -30.55 -15.11 -14.22
CA ALA A 388 -29.48 -15.83 -13.53
C ALA A 388 -28.74 -15.00 -12.46
N GLY A 389 -28.84 -13.66 -12.47
CA GLY A 389 -28.07 -12.82 -11.55
C GLY A 389 -28.28 -11.32 -11.71
N TYR A 390 -27.64 -10.53 -10.84
CA TYR A 390 -27.74 -9.07 -10.87
C TYR A 390 -26.75 -8.48 -11.87
N GLY A 391 -27.04 -7.28 -12.37
CA GLY A 391 -26.07 -6.51 -13.15
C GLY A 391 -24.83 -6.15 -12.33
N CYS A 392 -23.74 -5.78 -13.00
CA CYS A 392 -22.50 -5.37 -12.35
C CYS A 392 -22.74 -4.21 -11.34
N PRO A 393 -22.60 -4.45 -10.02
CA PRO A 393 -22.90 -3.43 -9.01
C PRO A 393 -21.88 -2.27 -8.98
N TRP A 394 -20.79 -2.41 -9.74
CA TRP A 394 -19.73 -1.40 -9.90
C TRP A 394 -19.88 -0.56 -11.17
N PHE A 395 -20.93 -0.79 -11.95
CA PHE A 395 -21.21 -0.09 -13.22
C PHE A 395 -20.11 -0.26 -14.27
N GLU A 396 -19.33 -1.32 -14.17
CA GLU A 396 -18.23 -1.61 -15.08
C GLU A 396 -18.68 -2.61 -16.15
N TYR A 397 -18.53 -2.25 -17.42
CA TYR A 397 -18.84 -3.12 -18.54
C TYR A 397 -17.62 -3.94 -18.96
N PRO A 398 -17.64 -5.29 -18.82
CA PRO A 398 -16.46 -6.12 -19.11
C PRO A 398 -15.90 -5.98 -20.52
N GLY A 399 -16.73 -5.65 -21.52
CA GLY A 399 -16.30 -5.55 -22.92
C GLY A 399 -15.33 -4.40 -23.22
N THR A 400 -15.38 -3.32 -22.42
CA THR A 400 -14.49 -2.15 -22.53
C THR A 400 -13.55 -2.02 -21.33
N MET A 401 -13.61 -2.95 -20.38
CA MET A 401 -12.79 -2.92 -19.18
C MET A 401 -11.38 -3.41 -19.50
N HIS A 402 -10.41 -2.51 -19.39
CA HIS A 402 -9.00 -2.80 -19.67
C HIS A 402 -8.14 -2.88 -18.40
N ARG A 403 -8.67 -2.40 -17.27
CA ARG A 403 -7.93 -2.26 -16.02
C ARG A 403 -8.76 -2.72 -14.83
N ASN A 404 -8.06 -3.25 -13.82
CA ASN A 404 -8.64 -3.65 -12.55
C ASN A 404 -9.12 -2.45 -11.70
N ALA A 405 -8.69 -1.23 -12.04
CA ALA A 405 -8.92 -0.03 -11.24
C ALA A 405 -10.37 0.21 -10.81
N TYR A 406 -11.38 -0.32 -11.52
CA TYR A 406 -12.80 -0.13 -11.18
C TYR A 406 -13.61 -1.43 -11.03
N CYS A 407 -12.98 -2.59 -11.22
CA CYS A 407 -13.64 -3.88 -11.11
C CYS A 407 -13.62 -4.39 -9.67
N GLY A 408 -14.75 -4.46 -8.98
CA GLY A 408 -14.80 -4.99 -7.62
C GLY A 408 -14.72 -6.51 -7.47
N LEU A 409 -14.41 -7.26 -8.53
CA LEU A 409 -14.26 -8.72 -8.53
C LEU A 409 -15.46 -9.49 -7.89
N CYS A 410 -16.67 -8.95 -8.02
CA CYS A 410 -17.91 -9.53 -7.49
C CYS A 410 -18.40 -10.79 -8.22
N MET A 411 -17.83 -11.08 -9.40
CA MET A 411 -18.19 -12.19 -10.29
C MET A 411 -19.65 -12.21 -10.80
N GLU A 412 -20.44 -11.16 -10.62
CA GLU A 412 -21.82 -11.10 -11.16
C GLU A 412 -21.86 -11.20 -12.70
N CYS A 413 -20.86 -10.64 -13.40
CA CYS A 413 -20.76 -10.77 -14.85
C CYS A 413 -20.51 -12.21 -15.32
N VAL A 414 -19.85 -13.04 -14.52
CA VAL A 414 -19.64 -14.47 -14.80
C VAL A 414 -20.97 -15.22 -14.74
N LYS A 415 -21.81 -14.89 -13.77
CA LYS A 415 -23.11 -15.54 -13.51
C LYS A 415 -24.18 -15.14 -14.53
N THR A 416 -24.09 -13.91 -15.05
CA THR A 416 -25.12 -13.33 -15.92
C THR A 416 -24.83 -13.41 -17.41
N CYS A 417 -23.57 -13.65 -17.83
CA CYS A 417 -23.21 -13.62 -19.25
C CYS A 417 -23.75 -14.85 -20.00
N PRO A 418 -24.73 -14.69 -20.92
CA PRO A 418 -25.29 -15.82 -21.67
C PRO A 418 -24.31 -16.37 -22.72
N LYS A 419 -23.29 -15.60 -23.09
CA LYS A 419 -22.30 -15.97 -24.11
C LYS A 419 -21.08 -16.71 -23.56
N GLY A 420 -20.98 -16.92 -22.25
CA GLY A 420 -19.81 -17.58 -21.63
C GLY A 420 -18.48 -16.87 -21.91
N ASN A 421 -18.53 -15.59 -22.26
CA ASN A 421 -17.41 -14.81 -22.82
C ASN A 421 -16.57 -14.10 -21.74
N ILE A 422 -16.83 -14.38 -20.47
CA ILE A 422 -16.03 -13.86 -19.36
C ILE A 422 -14.95 -14.90 -18.99
N ALA A 423 -13.75 -14.43 -18.73
CA ALA A 423 -12.65 -15.17 -18.11
C ALA A 423 -12.28 -14.50 -16.79
N ALA A 424 -11.99 -15.28 -15.76
CA ALA A 424 -11.52 -14.80 -14.47
C ALA A 424 -10.26 -15.57 -14.10
N GLY A 425 -9.14 -14.88 -13.87
CA GLY A 425 -7.90 -15.56 -13.55
C GLY A 425 -6.66 -14.68 -13.63
N LEU A 426 -5.51 -15.28 -13.93
CA LEU A 426 -4.21 -14.60 -13.83
C LEU A 426 -3.76 -13.94 -15.15
N GLN A 427 -3.39 -12.67 -15.08
CA GLN A 427 -2.68 -11.89 -16.09
C GLN A 427 -1.25 -11.56 -15.62
N PRO A 428 -0.35 -11.09 -16.50
CA PRO A 428 0.96 -10.59 -16.08
C PRO A 428 0.85 -9.41 -15.09
N PHE A 429 1.74 -9.39 -14.10
CA PHE A 429 1.87 -8.29 -13.15
C PHE A 429 2.05 -6.94 -13.85
N GLY A 430 1.36 -5.91 -13.34
CA GLY A 430 1.50 -4.53 -13.81
C GLY A 430 0.99 -4.26 -15.23
N ARG A 431 0.30 -5.21 -15.89
CA ARG A 431 -0.24 -5.01 -17.24
C ARG A 431 -1.15 -3.78 -17.35
N ASP A 432 -1.91 -3.52 -16.30
CA ASP A 432 -2.93 -2.47 -16.26
C ASP A 432 -2.34 -1.08 -15.94
N LEU A 433 -1.05 -0.99 -15.56
CA LEU A 433 -0.38 0.28 -15.27
C LEU A 433 -0.08 1.10 -16.52
N VAL A 434 0.02 0.44 -17.67
CA VAL A 434 0.36 1.12 -18.93
C VAL A 434 -0.92 1.66 -19.56
N VAL A 435 -1.22 2.92 -19.26
CA VAL A 435 -2.40 3.64 -19.71
C VAL A 435 -2.14 4.49 -20.94
N ASP A 436 -3.15 4.67 -21.79
CA ASP A 436 -3.06 5.57 -22.96
C ASP A 436 -3.30 7.04 -22.56
N ARG A 437 -4.25 7.27 -21.64
CA ARG A 437 -4.60 8.60 -21.12
C ARG A 437 -4.75 8.56 -19.60
N GLY A 438 -3.81 9.17 -18.90
CA GLY A 438 -3.90 9.37 -17.45
C GLY A 438 -4.92 10.44 -17.07
N HIS A 439 -5.60 10.23 -15.94
CA HIS A 439 -6.48 11.21 -15.31
C HIS A 439 -5.80 11.93 -14.14
N ALA A 440 -6.20 13.18 -13.89
CA ALA A 440 -5.60 14.00 -12.84
C ALA A 440 -5.99 13.52 -11.43
N ASP A 441 -7.22 13.05 -11.23
CA ASP A 441 -7.68 12.49 -9.96
C ASP A 441 -6.93 11.21 -9.57
N GLU A 442 -6.61 10.36 -10.55
CA GLU A 442 -5.75 9.18 -10.38
C GLU A 442 -4.29 9.57 -10.09
N ALA A 443 -3.76 10.61 -10.74
CA ALA A 443 -2.43 11.13 -10.43
C ALA A 443 -2.35 11.68 -8.99
N TYR A 444 -3.34 12.47 -8.56
CA TYR A 444 -3.38 12.92 -7.16
C TYR A 444 -3.46 11.77 -6.17
N ARG A 445 -4.12 10.65 -6.50
CA ARG A 445 -4.11 9.47 -5.64
C ARG A 445 -2.68 8.91 -5.48
N THR A 446 -1.87 8.88 -6.53
CA THR A 446 -0.49 8.38 -6.45
C THR A 446 0.37 9.30 -5.56
N PHE A 447 0.19 10.61 -5.69
CA PHE A 447 0.92 11.59 -4.87
C PHE A 447 0.48 11.55 -3.40
N ILE A 448 -0.81 11.44 -3.14
CA ILE A 448 -1.35 11.26 -1.78
C ILE A 448 -0.79 9.98 -1.17
N ALA A 449 -0.75 8.87 -1.91
CA ALA A 449 -0.23 7.60 -1.41
C ALA A 449 1.26 7.68 -1.04
N LEU A 450 2.08 8.37 -1.85
CA LEU A 450 3.51 8.54 -1.58
C LEU A 450 3.76 9.55 -0.44
N GLY A 451 3.09 10.70 -0.47
CA GLY A 451 3.25 11.77 0.51
C GLY A 451 2.77 11.38 1.90
N SER A 452 1.61 10.72 2.01
CA SER A 452 1.11 10.21 3.29
C SER A 452 2.03 9.11 3.85
N ALA A 453 2.55 8.22 3.02
CA ALA A 453 3.51 7.20 3.46
C ALA A 453 4.82 7.81 4.00
N ALA A 454 5.33 8.86 3.36
CA ALA A 454 6.52 9.58 3.82
C ALA A 454 6.27 10.22 5.18
N LEU A 455 5.16 10.96 5.34
CA LEU A 455 4.85 11.62 6.60
C LEU A 455 4.53 10.61 7.71
N TYR A 456 3.84 9.51 7.42
CA TYR A 456 3.58 8.46 8.41
C TYR A 456 4.83 7.74 8.84
N SER A 457 5.74 7.47 7.91
CA SER A 457 7.04 6.91 8.25
C SER A 457 7.81 7.87 9.16
N ALA A 458 7.79 9.17 8.87
CA ALA A 458 8.43 10.19 9.71
C ALA A 458 7.79 10.31 11.10
N VAL A 459 6.44 10.39 11.17
CA VAL A 459 5.70 10.52 12.43
C VAL A 459 5.80 9.24 13.26
N MET A 460 5.55 8.07 12.67
CA MET A 460 5.42 6.83 13.46
C MET A 460 6.76 6.15 13.70
N LEU A 461 7.67 6.14 12.72
CA LEU A 461 8.94 5.40 12.78
C LEU A 461 10.18 6.29 12.93
N GLY A 462 10.06 7.59 12.66
CA GLY A 462 11.16 8.55 12.73
C GLY A 462 11.49 8.98 14.18
N PRO A 463 12.65 9.53 14.46
CA PRO A 463 13.05 9.90 15.83
C PRO A 463 12.37 11.20 16.35
N TRP A 464 11.47 11.81 15.58
CA TRP A 464 10.92 13.13 15.87
C TRP A 464 9.66 13.06 16.77
N GLY A 465 9.86 12.98 18.08
CA GLY A 465 8.77 12.99 19.07
C GLY A 465 7.85 14.21 18.97
N TRP A 466 8.38 15.36 18.57
CA TRP A 466 7.59 16.58 18.36
C TRP A 466 6.59 16.44 17.19
N LEU A 467 6.92 15.72 16.12
CA LEU A 467 5.96 15.48 15.02
C LEU A 467 4.80 14.60 15.48
N ARG A 468 5.07 13.63 16.36
CA ARG A 468 4.05 12.75 16.95
C ARG A 468 3.10 13.51 17.86
N SER A 469 3.63 14.41 18.69
CA SER A 469 2.80 15.19 19.60
C SER A 469 1.85 16.12 18.84
N LEU A 470 2.27 16.68 17.69
CA LEU A 470 1.37 17.44 16.80
C LEU A 470 0.24 16.57 16.23
N ALA A 471 0.51 15.32 15.87
CA ALA A 471 -0.47 14.41 15.27
C ALA A 471 -1.41 13.74 16.30
N GLY A 472 -0.98 13.64 17.56
CA GLY A 472 -1.63 12.83 18.60
C GLY A 472 -2.87 13.43 19.24
N ASN A 473 -3.06 14.76 19.17
CA ASN A 473 -4.18 15.45 19.83
C ASN A 473 -4.86 16.45 18.87
N PRO A 474 -6.08 16.17 18.38
CA PRO A 474 -6.75 17.01 17.38
C PRO A 474 -7.25 18.34 17.94
N LEU A 475 -7.38 18.46 19.27
CA LEU A 475 -7.82 19.68 19.95
C LEU A 475 -6.65 20.60 20.30
N ALA A 476 -5.42 20.13 20.18
CA ALA A 476 -4.23 20.95 20.43
C ALA A 476 -3.97 21.89 19.24
N SER A 477 -3.45 23.09 19.52
CA SER A 477 -3.03 24.06 18.49
C SER A 477 -2.01 23.48 17.50
N GLY A 478 -1.21 22.51 17.95
CA GLY A 478 -0.25 21.78 17.12
C GLY A 478 -0.86 20.94 15.99
N PHE A 479 -2.12 20.50 16.13
CA PHE A 479 -2.75 19.67 15.10
C PHE A 479 -2.99 20.42 13.79
N ALA A 480 -3.29 21.73 13.85
CA ALA A 480 -3.44 22.55 12.67
C ALA A 480 -2.13 22.60 11.85
N LEU A 481 -0.98 22.69 12.53
CA LEU A 481 0.33 22.63 11.88
C LEU A 481 0.57 21.26 11.24
N TYR A 482 0.25 20.16 11.94
CA TYR A 482 0.32 18.81 11.36
C TYR A 482 -0.56 18.67 10.11
N ALA A 483 -1.78 19.20 10.16
CA ALA A 483 -2.70 19.18 9.03
C ALA A 483 -2.16 19.95 7.82
N ILE A 484 -1.59 21.14 8.04
CA ILE A 484 -0.94 21.94 6.99
C ILE A 484 0.24 21.17 6.39
N ILE A 485 1.08 20.54 7.22
CA ILE A 485 2.22 19.73 6.76
C ILE A 485 1.75 18.54 5.93
N LEU A 486 0.76 17.77 6.40
CA LEU A 486 0.24 16.61 5.67
C LEU A 486 -0.41 17.00 4.34
N LEU A 487 -1.33 17.97 4.36
CA LEU A 487 -2.05 18.41 3.17
C LEU A 487 -1.11 19.11 2.19
N GLY A 488 -0.23 19.98 2.67
CA GLY A 488 0.81 20.63 1.86
C GLY A 488 1.73 19.61 1.20
N THR A 489 2.17 18.58 1.94
CA THR A 489 3.00 17.50 1.38
C THR A 489 2.26 16.74 0.27
N CYS A 490 1.02 16.33 0.51
CA CYS A 490 0.26 15.50 -0.42
C CYS A 490 -0.29 16.25 -1.64
N LEU A 491 -0.69 17.52 -1.48
CA LEU A 491 -1.40 18.29 -2.50
C LEU A 491 -0.52 19.30 -3.24
N ILE A 492 0.61 19.72 -2.64
CA ILE A 492 1.48 20.76 -3.19
C ILE A 492 2.89 20.22 -3.41
N LEU A 493 3.58 19.76 -2.37
CA LEU A 493 5.00 19.39 -2.45
C LEU A 493 5.25 18.22 -3.40
N VAL A 494 4.64 17.05 -3.16
CA VAL A 494 4.85 15.87 -4.01
C VAL A 494 4.36 16.10 -5.45
N PRO A 495 3.13 16.60 -5.68
CA PRO A 495 2.66 16.94 -7.03
C PRO A 495 3.54 17.97 -7.74
N GLY A 496 4.02 18.98 -7.02
CA GLY A 496 4.87 20.06 -7.53
C GLY A 496 6.28 19.59 -7.90
N LEU A 497 6.93 18.82 -7.02
CA LEU A 497 8.21 18.17 -7.33
C LEU A 497 8.08 17.29 -8.57
N PHE A 498 6.99 16.52 -8.67
CA PHE A 498 6.75 15.67 -9.84
C PHE A 498 6.40 16.47 -11.10
N LEU A 499 5.82 17.67 -10.96
CA LEU A 499 5.61 18.61 -12.08
C LEU A 499 6.94 19.14 -12.61
N VAL A 500 7.88 19.49 -11.72
CA VAL A 500 9.26 19.84 -12.09
C VAL A 500 9.92 18.66 -12.82
N THR A 501 9.77 17.44 -12.30
CA THR A 501 10.26 16.23 -12.98
C THR A 501 9.65 16.05 -14.38
N ALA A 502 8.34 16.24 -14.55
CA ALA A 502 7.68 16.14 -15.85
C ALA A 502 8.13 17.24 -16.82
N TRP A 503 8.39 18.45 -16.32
CA TRP A 503 8.96 19.55 -17.10
C TRP A 503 10.39 19.25 -17.55
N LEU A 504 11.25 18.77 -16.64
CA LEU A 504 12.61 18.33 -16.96
C LEU A 504 12.62 17.16 -17.95
N ALA A 505 11.68 16.21 -17.83
CA ALA A 505 11.52 15.11 -18.77
C ALA A 505 11.17 15.61 -20.18
N ARG A 506 10.29 16.62 -20.29
CA ARG A 506 10.01 17.27 -21.57
C ARG A 506 11.25 17.95 -22.14
N LEU A 507 11.98 18.72 -21.31
CA LEU A 507 13.20 19.40 -21.73
C LEU A 507 14.26 18.41 -22.23
N ALA A 508 14.51 17.34 -21.48
CA ALA A 508 15.47 16.29 -21.85
C ALA A 508 15.07 15.54 -23.12
N SER A 509 13.77 15.34 -23.36
CA SER A 509 13.27 14.67 -24.57
C SER A 509 13.56 15.46 -25.86
N GLY A 510 13.72 16.78 -25.77
CA GLY A 510 13.95 17.65 -26.93
C GLY A 510 12.76 17.81 -27.88
N THR A 511 11.57 17.29 -27.53
CA THR A 511 10.38 17.35 -28.39
C THR A 511 9.30 18.27 -27.80
N SER A 512 8.59 18.97 -28.69
CA SER A 512 7.42 19.78 -28.35
C SER A 512 6.10 18.99 -28.48
N THR A 513 6.15 17.77 -29.03
CA THR A 513 4.97 16.95 -29.38
C THR A 513 4.20 16.46 -28.15
N VAL A 514 4.89 16.20 -27.03
CA VAL A 514 4.29 15.72 -25.79
C VAL A 514 4.21 16.85 -24.77
N SER A 515 3.01 17.14 -24.27
CA SER A 515 2.80 18.20 -23.29
C SER A 515 3.20 17.76 -21.87
N VAL A 516 3.66 18.72 -21.04
CA VAL A 516 4.01 18.49 -19.63
C VAL A 516 2.83 17.87 -18.86
N ALA A 517 1.61 18.35 -19.10
CA ALA A 517 0.41 17.81 -18.45
C ALA A 517 0.12 16.34 -18.83
N ARG A 518 0.53 15.88 -20.02
CA ARG A 518 0.44 14.46 -20.39
C ARG A 518 1.51 13.65 -19.66
N LEU A 519 2.75 14.13 -19.62
CA LEU A 519 3.85 13.48 -18.89
C LEU A 519 3.53 13.36 -17.40
N TRP A 520 3.09 14.44 -16.76
CA TRP A 520 2.75 14.48 -15.34
C TRP A 520 1.63 13.49 -14.97
N ARG A 521 0.56 13.42 -15.78
CA ARG A 521 -0.52 12.46 -15.55
C ARG A 521 -0.10 11.02 -15.84
N ASN A 522 0.56 10.75 -16.95
CA ASN A 522 0.87 9.38 -17.35
C ASN A 522 2.01 8.79 -16.50
N PHE A 523 3.10 9.52 -16.25
CA PHE A 523 4.19 9.02 -15.40
C PHE A 523 3.79 8.82 -13.93
N SER A 524 2.72 9.47 -13.45
CA SER A 524 2.20 9.23 -12.10
C SER A 524 1.84 7.76 -11.85
N TYR A 525 1.41 7.01 -12.88
CA TYR A 525 1.12 5.58 -12.80
C TYR A 525 2.39 4.75 -12.55
N GLY A 526 3.55 5.29 -12.94
CA GLY A 526 4.85 4.72 -12.59
C GLY A 526 5.20 4.83 -11.11
N LEU A 527 4.52 5.69 -10.32
CA LEU A 527 4.69 5.75 -8.87
C LEU A 527 3.94 4.64 -8.13
N VAL A 528 3.00 3.94 -8.79
CA VAL A 528 2.15 2.93 -8.12
C VAL A 528 2.98 1.76 -7.56
N PRO A 529 3.93 1.15 -8.31
CA PRO A 529 4.76 0.07 -7.76
C PRO A 529 5.59 0.52 -6.55
N LEU A 530 6.33 1.63 -6.67
CA LEU A 530 7.11 2.19 -5.57
C LEU A 530 6.24 2.52 -4.36
N GLY A 531 5.12 3.22 -4.55
CA GLY A 531 4.18 3.53 -3.48
C GLY A 531 3.67 2.29 -2.77
N LEU A 532 3.28 1.24 -3.50
CA LEU A 532 2.86 -0.02 -2.90
C LEU A 532 3.98 -0.67 -2.08
N THR A 533 5.21 -0.72 -2.60
CA THR A 533 6.34 -1.30 -1.88
C THR A 533 6.75 -0.51 -0.64
N VAL A 534 6.59 0.82 -0.67
CA VAL A 534 6.78 1.67 0.52
C VAL A 534 5.75 1.30 1.59
N TRP A 535 4.47 1.16 1.24
CA TRP A 535 3.44 0.74 2.18
C TRP A 535 3.66 -0.68 2.72
N ILE A 536 4.20 -1.59 1.89
CA ILE A 536 4.64 -2.93 2.33
C ILE A 536 5.78 -2.80 3.35
N ALA A 537 6.82 -2.02 3.06
CA ALA A 537 7.96 -1.81 3.94
C ALA A 537 7.56 -1.17 5.29
N PHE A 538 6.65 -0.20 5.27
CA PHE A 538 6.04 0.39 6.47
C PHE A 538 5.21 -0.64 7.25
N SER A 539 4.38 -1.45 6.57
CA SER A 539 3.52 -2.42 7.26
C SER A 539 4.33 -3.55 7.89
N LEU A 540 5.45 -3.94 7.27
CA LEU A 540 6.37 -4.93 7.82
C LEU A 540 6.97 -4.49 9.15
N SER A 541 7.35 -3.22 9.31
CA SER A 541 7.90 -2.76 10.60
C SER A 541 6.88 -2.83 11.73
N VAL A 542 5.60 -2.56 11.45
CA VAL A 542 4.51 -2.65 12.43
C VAL A 542 4.19 -4.11 12.77
N VAL A 543 4.08 -4.98 11.77
CA VAL A 543 3.72 -6.40 11.98
C VAL A 543 4.83 -7.16 12.69
N LEU A 544 6.09 -6.97 12.31
CA LEU A 544 7.20 -7.65 12.96
C LEU A 544 7.41 -7.14 14.40
N ALA A 545 7.11 -5.86 14.67
CA ALA A 545 7.17 -5.29 16.02
C ALA A 545 6.03 -5.73 16.94
N SER A 546 4.80 -5.81 16.42
CA SER A 546 3.57 -5.90 17.26
C SER A 546 2.63 -7.05 16.90
N GLY A 547 2.93 -7.82 15.85
CA GLY A 547 2.06 -8.89 15.36
C GLY A 547 1.84 -10.02 16.37
N TYR A 548 2.80 -10.27 17.26
CA TYR A 548 2.68 -11.27 18.32
C TYR A 548 1.51 -11.00 19.28
N ARG A 549 1.09 -9.72 19.42
CA ARG A 549 0.00 -9.31 20.31
C ARG A 549 -1.38 -9.80 19.85
N LEU A 550 -1.48 -10.31 18.63
CA LEU A 550 -2.69 -10.98 18.13
C LEU A 550 -3.03 -12.23 18.95
N ILE A 551 -2.02 -12.98 19.40
CA ILE A 551 -2.21 -14.26 20.10
C ILE A 551 -2.95 -14.09 21.44
N PRO A 552 -2.50 -13.22 22.37
CA PRO A 552 -3.22 -13.02 23.63
C PRO A 552 -4.56 -12.32 23.44
N THR A 553 -4.65 -11.36 22.50
CA THR A 553 -5.91 -10.63 22.24
C THR A 553 -6.99 -11.49 21.58
N LEU A 554 -6.65 -12.59 20.90
CA LEU A 554 -7.63 -13.58 20.43
C LEU A 554 -8.15 -14.47 21.57
N SER A 555 -7.33 -14.76 22.57
CA SER A 555 -7.74 -15.54 23.75
C SER A 555 -8.58 -14.71 24.73
N ASP A 556 -8.31 -13.41 24.85
CA ASP A 556 -9.10 -12.46 25.63
C ASP A 556 -9.56 -11.25 24.79
N PRO A 557 -10.55 -11.43 23.89
CA PRO A 557 -10.99 -10.39 22.96
C PRO A 557 -11.54 -9.12 23.62
N LEU A 558 -12.05 -9.23 24.85
CA LEU A 558 -12.68 -8.13 25.59
C LEU A 558 -11.86 -7.68 26.80
N GLY A 559 -10.73 -8.31 27.10
CA GLY A 559 -9.95 -7.97 28.31
C GLY A 559 -10.69 -8.29 29.61
N HIS A 560 -11.57 -9.29 29.61
CA HIS A 560 -12.37 -9.70 30.78
C HIS A 560 -11.70 -10.83 31.57
N GLY A 561 -10.45 -11.17 31.25
CA GLY A 561 -9.75 -12.31 31.83
C GLY A 561 -10.13 -13.64 31.20
N TRP A 562 -10.67 -13.63 29.97
CA TRP A 562 -10.95 -14.86 29.23
C TRP A 562 -9.67 -15.55 28.78
N ASN A 563 -9.76 -16.86 28.54
CA ASN A 563 -8.65 -17.63 28.00
C ASN A 563 -9.15 -18.68 26.99
N LEU A 564 -9.79 -18.20 25.92
CA LEU A 564 -10.51 -19.06 24.97
C LEU A 564 -9.62 -20.13 24.30
N PHE A 565 -8.33 -19.85 24.11
CA PHE A 565 -7.38 -20.76 23.46
C PHE A 565 -6.19 -21.16 24.35
N GLY A 566 -6.21 -20.83 25.64
CA GLY A 566 -5.08 -21.11 26.53
C GLY A 566 -3.89 -20.15 26.38
N THR A 567 -4.00 -19.11 25.55
CA THR A 567 -2.88 -18.22 25.18
C THR A 567 -2.99 -16.79 25.73
N ALA A 568 -3.90 -16.52 26.68
CA ALA A 568 -4.08 -15.17 27.25
C ALA A 568 -2.80 -14.64 27.93
N GLY A 569 -2.00 -15.53 28.56
CA GLY A 569 -0.72 -15.19 29.18
C GLY A 569 0.50 -15.28 28.25
N PHE A 570 0.32 -15.27 26.93
CA PHE A 570 1.44 -15.38 25.99
C PHE A 570 2.31 -14.12 25.98
N GLU A 571 3.51 -14.21 26.54
CA GLU A 571 4.54 -13.15 26.57
C GLU A 571 5.48 -13.25 25.37
N GLY A 572 4.93 -13.09 24.16
CA GLY A 572 5.74 -12.99 22.95
C GLY A 572 6.50 -11.66 22.83
N GLY A 573 7.52 -11.63 21.99
CA GLY A 573 8.27 -10.42 21.64
C GLY A 573 8.27 -10.13 20.14
N PRO A 574 8.87 -9.00 19.71
CA PRO A 574 9.13 -8.71 18.29
C PRO A 574 9.86 -9.86 17.58
N VAL A 575 9.54 -10.10 16.31
CA VAL A 575 10.03 -11.26 15.55
C VAL A 575 10.78 -10.78 14.30
N LEU A 576 11.97 -11.33 14.05
CA LEU A 576 12.80 -11.05 12.84
C LEU A 576 13.17 -9.57 12.65
N MET A 577 13.29 -8.79 13.73
CA MET A 577 13.65 -7.36 13.64
C MET A 577 15.05 -7.15 13.07
N ASN A 578 15.98 -8.06 13.35
CA ASN A 578 17.31 -8.10 12.76
C ASN A 578 17.32 -8.22 11.22
N LEU A 579 16.29 -8.84 10.63
CA LEU A 579 16.16 -8.97 9.17
C LEU A 579 15.38 -7.81 8.53
N LEU A 580 14.67 -7.01 9.33
CA LEU A 580 13.78 -5.95 8.84
C LEU A 580 14.48 -4.96 7.90
N PRO A 581 15.68 -4.42 8.20
CA PRO A 581 16.37 -3.48 7.29
C PRO A 581 16.62 -4.10 5.91
N TYR A 582 17.05 -5.35 5.86
CA TYR A 582 17.34 -6.06 4.61
C TYR A 582 16.06 -6.34 3.81
N ILE A 583 14.97 -6.72 4.49
CA ILE A 583 13.66 -6.94 3.86
C ILE A 583 13.12 -5.61 3.30
N GLN A 584 13.16 -4.52 4.08
CA GLN A 584 12.70 -3.20 3.66
C GLN A 584 13.51 -2.70 2.45
N THR A 585 14.84 -2.81 2.48
CA THR A 585 15.69 -2.48 1.33
C THR A 585 15.29 -3.29 0.11
N THR A 586 15.18 -4.61 0.22
CA THR A 586 14.84 -5.49 -0.92
C THR A 586 13.49 -5.11 -1.54
N VAL A 587 12.48 -4.90 -0.70
CA VAL A 587 11.14 -4.49 -1.13
C VAL A 587 11.17 -3.15 -1.86
N LEU A 588 11.87 -2.15 -1.32
CA LEU A 588 12.00 -0.83 -1.94
C LEU A 588 12.76 -0.87 -3.27
N LEU A 589 13.83 -1.66 -3.37
CA LEU A 589 14.59 -1.83 -4.62
C LEU A 589 13.77 -2.52 -5.71
N ILE A 590 12.94 -3.51 -5.36
CA ILE A 590 11.98 -4.13 -6.29
C ILE A 590 11.00 -3.06 -6.80
N GLY A 591 10.47 -2.24 -5.89
CA GLY A 591 9.59 -1.12 -6.22
C GLY A 591 10.22 -0.12 -7.20
N LEU A 592 11.46 0.29 -6.92
CA LEU A 592 12.23 1.20 -7.75
C LEU A 592 12.40 0.68 -9.18
N VAL A 593 12.93 -0.53 -9.35
CA VAL A 593 13.15 -1.13 -10.68
C VAL A 593 11.83 -1.30 -11.45
N TRP A 594 10.78 -1.72 -10.76
CA TRP A 594 9.45 -1.87 -11.38
C TRP A 594 8.85 -0.52 -11.78
N SER A 595 9.00 0.51 -10.96
CA SER A 595 8.58 1.87 -11.29
C SER A 595 9.32 2.42 -12.51
N ILE A 596 10.65 2.25 -12.61
CA ILE A 596 11.42 2.67 -13.79
C ILE A 596 10.94 1.90 -15.04
N LYS A 597 10.72 0.58 -14.93
CA LYS A 597 10.16 -0.23 -16.02
C LYS A 597 8.80 0.28 -16.48
N THR A 598 7.92 0.63 -15.55
CA THR A 598 6.57 1.12 -15.86
C THR A 598 6.65 2.48 -16.55
N CYS A 599 7.51 3.39 -16.07
CA CYS A 599 7.77 4.67 -16.71
C CYS A 599 8.35 4.50 -18.12
N TRP A 600 9.26 3.55 -18.34
CA TRP A 600 9.75 3.23 -19.69
C TRP A 600 8.61 2.81 -20.63
N GLN A 601 7.73 1.89 -20.20
CA GLN A 601 6.60 1.44 -20.99
C GLN A 601 5.63 2.59 -21.33
N LEU A 602 5.39 3.49 -20.38
CA LEU A 602 4.59 4.69 -20.58
C LEU A 602 5.28 5.68 -21.54
N ALA A 603 6.59 5.88 -21.42
CA ALA A 603 7.38 6.72 -22.33
C ALA A 603 7.30 6.18 -23.76
N CYS A 604 7.48 4.87 -23.96
CA CYS A 604 7.36 4.22 -25.26
C CYS A 604 5.95 4.33 -25.88
N ARG A 605 4.92 4.69 -25.12
CA ARG A 605 3.57 4.98 -25.68
C ARG A 605 3.35 6.44 -26.01
N MET A 606 4.06 7.34 -25.34
CA MET A 606 3.86 8.78 -25.50
C MET A 606 4.74 9.37 -26.60
N PHE A 607 5.95 8.84 -26.76
CA PHE A 607 6.94 9.35 -27.70
C PHE A 607 7.01 8.47 -28.95
N ILE A 608 7.15 9.10 -30.11
CA ILE A 608 7.29 8.41 -31.40
C ILE A 608 8.68 7.82 -31.52
N ARG A 609 9.71 8.60 -31.16
CA ARG A 609 11.09 8.16 -31.23
C ARG A 609 11.58 7.61 -29.89
N ARG A 610 12.35 6.52 -29.97
CA ARG A 610 12.87 5.81 -28.80
C ARG A 610 13.90 6.63 -28.00
N ASP A 611 14.71 7.42 -28.69
CA ASP A 611 15.71 8.30 -28.08
C ASP A 611 15.07 9.42 -27.26
N GLU A 612 13.98 10.02 -27.76
CA GLU A 612 13.16 10.98 -27.00
C GLU A 612 12.59 10.34 -25.72
N ALA A 613 12.02 9.13 -25.85
CA ALA A 613 11.48 8.37 -24.73
C ALA A 613 12.54 8.06 -23.65
N TRP A 614 13.73 7.66 -24.07
CA TRP A 614 14.83 7.32 -23.16
C TRP A 614 15.37 8.55 -22.44
N ARG A 615 15.54 9.68 -23.14
CA ARG A 615 15.96 10.94 -22.50
C ARG A 615 14.92 11.46 -21.51
N ALA A 616 13.62 11.33 -21.83
CA ALA A 616 12.54 11.68 -20.92
C ALA A 616 12.51 10.82 -19.63
N LEU A 617 13.02 9.58 -19.69
CA LEU A 617 13.04 8.66 -18.55
C LEU A 617 14.07 9.07 -17.48
N GLY A 618 15.14 9.76 -17.85
CA GLY A 618 16.23 10.15 -16.95
C GLY A 618 15.74 10.94 -15.72
N PRO A 619 15.09 12.12 -15.90
CA PRO A 619 14.57 12.90 -14.77
C PRO A 619 13.59 12.14 -13.89
N VAL A 620 12.73 11.31 -14.48
CA VAL A 620 11.76 10.49 -13.74
C VAL A 620 12.48 9.42 -12.90
N THR A 621 13.54 8.81 -13.43
CA THR A 621 14.36 7.84 -12.71
C THR A 621 15.08 8.48 -11.53
N LEU A 622 15.60 9.71 -11.70
CA LEU A 622 16.20 10.47 -10.62
C LEU A 622 15.20 10.76 -9.49
N PHE A 623 13.97 11.14 -9.84
CA PHE A 623 12.90 11.31 -8.84
C PHE A 623 12.59 10.01 -8.09
N LEU A 624 12.45 8.88 -8.81
CA LEU A 624 12.19 7.56 -8.21
C LEU A 624 13.33 7.12 -7.29
N PHE A 625 14.58 7.33 -7.71
CA PHE A 625 15.76 7.09 -6.87
C PHE A 625 15.74 7.96 -5.62
N GLY A 626 15.52 9.28 -5.77
CA GLY A 626 15.45 10.21 -4.65
C GLY A 626 14.36 9.83 -3.64
N ALA A 627 13.16 9.53 -4.11
CA ALA A 627 12.08 9.04 -3.24
C ALA A 627 12.47 7.75 -2.52
N THR A 628 13.09 6.79 -3.22
CA THR A 628 13.57 5.53 -2.62
C THR A 628 14.64 5.79 -1.57
N ALA A 629 15.60 6.67 -1.84
CA ALA A 629 16.65 7.07 -0.91
C ALA A 629 16.07 7.75 0.35
N THR A 630 15.04 8.58 0.20
CA THR A 630 14.32 9.18 1.34
C THR A 630 13.67 8.11 2.23
N PHE A 631 13.04 7.08 1.65
CA PHE A 631 12.46 5.98 2.45
C PHE A 631 13.53 5.10 3.09
N LEU A 632 14.63 4.82 2.37
CA LEU A 632 15.77 4.11 2.95
C LEU A 632 16.37 4.88 4.13
N TRP A 633 16.43 6.21 4.06
CA TRP A 633 16.87 7.07 5.15
C TRP A 633 15.91 6.98 6.35
N LEU A 634 14.59 7.14 6.12
CA LEU A 634 13.58 7.04 7.18
C LEU A 634 13.59 5.67 7.91
N TYR A 635 13.94 4.60 7.21
CA TYR A 635 13.93 3.25 7.76
C TYR A 635 15.29 2.80 8.33
N LEU A 636 16.41 3.13 7.68
CA LEU A 636 17.72 2.57 8.02
C LEU A 636 18.71 3.54 8.66
N GLY A 637 18.47 4.86 8.72
CA GLY A 637 19.48 5.76 9.30
C GLY A 637 19.10 7.22 9.43
#